data_AF-I6U4Y1-F1
#
_entry.id   AF-I6U4Y1-F1
#
_cell.length_a   1.000
_cell.length_b   1.000
_cell.length_c   1.000
_cell.angle_alpha   90.00
_cell.angle_beta   90.00
_cell.angle_gamma   90.00
#
_symmetry.space_group_name_H-M   'P 1'
#
loop_
_entity.id
_entity.type
_entity.pdbx_description
1 polymer ?
#
loop_
_entity_poly.entity_id
_entity_poly.type
_entity_poly.pdbx_seq_one_letter_code
_entity_poly.pdbx_strand_id
1 'polypeptide(L)'
;KLYNTEDGRFPAGSLKDYLNPVCLVKLVQLGMVKDELSWEDLTERAESVMALNEVDHTAACHRSSILLSLIDEKLKMRDPEANEYAAKLQHISFLPFLTKPAGFSLPWYGNNFSQSTMFPATELFTTDHQDTVCLMKPILNENSPGFKGCGPISLAVKDFLGLIKKPTVGLVISQLRELSKSFDGVTLYQENITNACYKFLYEELMQSNEAKEEIMSELKTFCSVLVENTYVNPSKVAFHLNFDAAPYLYQLPNKYRNSCRELFESVGVQPSFTVENFAAVLELIKNECGRRPLTEDNFQLCRRIISEGIWSLIRDKNQEFCQRNYGQILLPDSNHTLQQSQTLCYNDCPWIKVRDTTVKYCHGDIPREVAVKLGAIPKRHKALERYASNVCFTALGSEFGQKEKLTSRIKSILNAYPSEKEMLKELLQNADDAKATEIYFVFDPRTHPTDRIFDDKWVPMQGPALCVYNNQPFTEDDIRGIQNLGRGTKEANPGKTGQYGIGFNSVYHITDCPSFISNNDILCIFDPHALFAPGATTVSPGRMFKDLDSDFRSQFSDVLNLYLGNHFKLDRSTMFRFPVRTAEMAKISEISSLPASDRMVQNLLDKLRTDGAELLMFLNHMEKISICEIEYGTGELKTLYSVTAKITGGDRLKRKQFHVSVVDSVTKKKQLTQIPVQQITYTMTIEDSDGISTTWLVCNRSGFSDMEKVSKSVISAHKNEDITLFPRGGVAACAS
;
A
#
# COMPACT_ATOMS: atom_id res chain seq x y z
N LYS A 1 36.52 -60.28 -38.04
CA LYS A 1 37.29 -61.43 -37.55
C LYS A 1 38.22 -60.97 -36.43
N LEU A 2 38.44 -61.80 -35.42
CA LEU A 2 39.35 -61.46 -34.33
C LEU A 2 40.81 -61.43 -34.80
N TYR A 3 41.20 -62.39 -35.64
CA TYR A 3 42.51 -62.44 -36.30
C TYR A 3 42.34 -62.43 -37.84
N ASN A 4 43.25 -61.73 -38.50
CA ASN A 4 43.46 -61.71 -39.94
C ASN A 4 44.47 -62.80 -40.33
N THR A 5 44.50 -63.18 -41.61
CA THR A 5 45.42 -64.20 -42.11
C THR A 5 46.89 -63.81 -41.92
N GLU A 6 47.17 -62.50 -41.98
CA GLU A 6 48.49 -61.91 -41.77
C GLU A 6 48.98 -61.97 -40.32
N ASP A 7 48.08 -62.17 -39.35
CA ASP A 7 48.45 -62.33 -37.94
C ASP A 7 49.19 -63.66 -37.67
N GLY A 8 49.19 -64.60 -38.64
CA GLY A 8 49.92 -65.87 -38.53
C GLY A 8 49.46 -66.80 -37.41
N ARG A 9 48.29 -66.55 -36.80
CA ARG A 9 47.78 -67.29 -35.64
C ARG A 9 47.11 -68.62 -35.98
N PHE A 10 46.75 -68.83 -37.25
CA PHE A 10 46.12 -70.07 -37.70
C PHE A 10 47.04 -70.86 -38.64
N PRO A 11 46.97 -72.20 -38.64
CA PRO A 11 47.73 -73.01 -39.58
C PRO A 11 47.30 -72.71 -41.01
N ALA A 12 48.26 -72.52 -41.92
CA ALA A 12 48.00 -72.28 -43.34
C ALA A 12 48.43 -73.50 -44.18
N GLY A 13 47.77 -73.73 -45.33
CA GLY A 13 48.10 -74.82 -46.25
C GLY A 13 46.86 -75.54 -46.80
N SER A 14 47.02 -76.79 -47.22
CA SER A 14 45.93 -77.62 -47.74
C SER A 14 45.56 -78.75 -46.77
N LEU A 15 44.47 -79.48 -47.05
CA LEU A 15 44.09 -80.71 -46.32
C LEU A 15 45.17 -81.81 -46.36
N LYS A 16 46.18 -81.66 -47.23
CA LYS A 16 47.34 -82.56 -47.31
C LYS A 16 48.48 -82.14 -46.37
N ASP A 17 48.43 -80.95 -45.79
CA ASP A 17 49.50 -80.34 -44.98
C ASP A 17 49.04 -80.04 -43.54
N TYR A 18 49.20 -78.79 -43.07
CA TYR A 18 48.86 -78.36 -41.70
C TYR A 18 47.35 -78.23 -41.43
N LEU A 19 46.49 -78.23 -42.45
CA LEU A 19 45.02 -78.30 -42.27
C LEU A 19 44.50 -79.75 -42.18
N ASN A 20 45.38 -80.75 -42.22
CA ASN A 20 44.99 -82.14 -42.00
C ASN A 20 44.51 -82.31 -40.53
N PRO A 21 43.34 -82.93 -40.28
CA PRO A 21 42.81 -83.12 -38.92
C PRO A 21 43.79 -83.79 -37.94
N VAL A 22 44.61 -84.73 -38.41
CA VAL A 22 45.63 -85.42 -37.60
C VAL A 22 46.78 -84.46 -37.26
N CYS A 23 47.20 -83.61 -38.20
CA CYS A 23 48.20 -82.58 -37.98
C CYS A 23 47.71 -81.52 -36.99
N LEU A 24 46.45 -81.08 -37.10
CA LEU A 24 45.85 -80.12 -36.16
C LEU A 24 45.85 -80.66 -34.73
N VAL A 25 45.53 -81.93 -34.51
CA VAL A 25 45.62 -82.56 -33.18
C VAL A 25 47.06 -82.55 -32.65
N LYS A 26 48.05 -82.87 -33.50
CA LYS A 26 49.47 -82.82 -33.12
C LYS A 26 49.95 -81.40 -32.80
N LEU A 27 49.50 -80.39 -33.56
CA LEU A 27 49.84 -78.99 -33.30
C LEU A 27 49.32 -78.54 -31.92
N VAL A 28 48.11 -78.96 -31.55
CA VAL A 28 47.57 -78.70 -30.21
C VAL A 28 48.40 -79.40 -29.12
N GLN A 29 48.83 -80.65 -29.35
CA GLN A 29 49.75 -81.35 -28.43
C GLN A 29 51.12 -80.66 -28.29
N LEU A 30 51.57 -79.94 -29.32
CA LEU A 30 52.80 -79.16 -29.32
C LEU A 30 52.62 -77.76 -28.70
N GLY A 31 51.43 -77.44 -28.17
CA GLY A 31 51.15 -76.20 -27.46
C GLY A 31 50.39 -75.16 -28.29
N MET A 32 49.87 -75.50 -29.47
CA MET A 32 48.99 -74.59 -30.22
C MET A 32 47.64 -74.43 -29.49
N VAL A 33 47.28 -73.17 -29.23
CA VAL A 33 46.01 -72.80 -28.60
C VAL A 33 44.83 -73.19 -29.51
N LYS A 34 43.80 -73.80 -28.95
CA LYS A 34 42.67 -74.36 -29.70
C LYS A 34 41.36 -73.62 -29.47
N ASP A 35 40.93 -73.53 -28.20
CA ASP A 35 39.55 -73.12 -27.85
C ASP A 35 39.48 -72.03 -26.76
N GLU A 36 40.61 -71.64 -26.14
CA GLU A 36 40.66 -70.65 -25.05
C GLU A 36 41.68 -69.57 -25.34
N LEU A 37 41.25 -68.31 -25.39
CA LEU A 37 42.14 -67.15 -25.48
C LEU A 37 42.53 -66.70 -24.07
N SER A 38 43.77 -66.26 -23.88
CA SER A 38 44.19 -65.63 -22.62
C SER A 38 43.67 -64.19 -22.51
N TRP A 39 43.64 -63.61 -21.31
CA TRP A 39 43.33 -62.18 -21.13
C TRP A 39 44.39 -61.28 -21.78
N GLU A 40 45.64 -61.74 -21.86
CA GLU A 40 46.72 -61.05 -22.55
C GLU A 40 46.46 -61.00 -24.07
N ASP A 41 46.01 -62.12 -24.67
CA ASP A 41 45.60 -62.17 -26.09
C ASP A 41 44.40 -61.25 -26.37
N LEU A 42 43.39 -61.23 -25.48
CA LEU A 42 42.24 -60.33 -25.62
C LEU A 42 42.63 -58.85 -25.52
N THR A 43 43.55 -58.53 -24.61
CA THR A 43 44.06 -57.16 -24.42
C THR A 43 44.85 -56.71 -25.65
N GLU A 44 45.78 -57.54 -26.13
CA GLU A 44 46.56 -57.29 -27.34
C GLU A 44 45.65 -57.12 -28.57
N ARG A 45 44.61 -57.96 -28.68
CA ARG A 45 43.63 -57.82 -29.74
C ARG A 45 42.76 -56.57 -29.61
N ALA A 46 42.44 -56.11 -28.41
CA ALA A 46 41.78 -54.83 -28.19
C ALA A 46 42.68 -53.65 -28.64
N GLU A 47 43.98 -53.68 -28.33
CA GLU A 47 44.95 -52.67 -28.81
C GLU A 47 45.03 -52.64 -30.34
N SER A 48 44.98 -53.81 -30.98
CA SER A 48 45.00 -53.93 -32.45
C SER A 48 43.82 -53.26 -33.15
N VAL A 49 42.71 -52.98 -32.44
CA VAL A 49 41.52 -52.35 -33.02
C VAL A 49 41.85 -50.95 -33.55
N MET A 50 42.70 -50.20 -32.86
CA MET A 50 43.11 -48.86 -33.32
C MET A 50 43.81 -48.91 -34.68
N ALA A 51 44.78 -49.83 -34.84
CA ALA A 51 45.50 -49.99 -36.12
C ALA A 51 44.56 -50.48 -37.23
N LEU A 52 43.63 -51.40 -36.93
CA LEU A 52 42.64 -51.85 -37.90
C LEU A 52 41.70 -50.72 -38.34
N ASN A 53 41.36 -49.84 -37.40
CA ASN A 53 40.43 -48.74 -37.62
C ASN A 53 40.96 -47.66 -38.58
N GLU A 54 42.28 -47.51 -38.71
CA GLU A 54 42.90 -46.62 -39.72
C GLU A 54 42.64 -47.10 -41.16
N VAL A 55 42.44 -48.41 -41.35
CA VAL A 55 42.27 -49.04 -42.66
C VAL A 55 40.80 -49.38 -42.94
N ASP A 56 40.10 -49.96 -41.97
CA ASP A 56 38.71 -50.39 -42.09
C ASP A 56 37.96 -50.27 -40.75
N HIS A 57 37.23 -49.16 -40.60
CA HIS A 57 36.39 -48.89 -39.43
C HIS A 57 35.30 -49.96 -39.21
N THR A 58 34.72 -50.50 -40.29
CA THR A 58 33.66 -51.51 -40.17
C THR A 58 34.21 -52.82 -39.61
N ALA A 59 35.41 -53.20 -40.06
CA ALA A 59 36.13 -54.35 -39.52
C ALA A 59 36.56 -54.11 -38.06
N ALA A 60 36.97 -52.89 -37.72
CA ALA A 60 37.31 -52.50 -36.34
C ALA A 60 36.11 -52.65 -35.39
N CYS A 61 34.96 -52.06 -35.71
CA CYS A 61 33.73 -52.21 -34.91
C CYS A 61 33.29 -53.67 -34.77
N HIS A 62 33.43 -54.46 -35.84
CA HIS A 62 33.13 -55.88 -35.79
C HIS A 62 34.13 -56.68 -34.92
N ARG A 63 35.42 -56.31 -34.91
CA ARG A 63 36.41 -56.89 -33.99
C ARG A 63 36.09 -56.54 -32.54
N SER A 64 35.72 -55.29 -32.26
CA SER A 64 35.25 -54.86 -30.94
C SER A 64 34.05 -55.66 -30.47
N SER A 65 33.08 -55.91 -31.36
CA SER A 65 31.91 -56.74 -31.06
C SER A 65 32.28 -58.18 -30.66
N ILE A 66 33.22 -58.80 -31.38
CA ILE A 66 33.72 -60.14 -31.07
C ILE A 66 34.46 -60.12 -29.71
N LEU A 67 35.31 -59.12 -29.47
CA LEU A 67 36.03 -58.97 -28.20
C LEU A 67 35.05 -58.87 -27.02
N LEU A 68 34.01 -58.05 -27.13
CA LEU A 68 33.00 -57.89 -26.09
C LEU A 68 32.24 -59.20 -25.82
N SER A 69 31.93 -59.99 -26.86
CA SER A 69 31.30 -61.30 -26.70
C SER A 69 32.21 -62.30 -25.97
N LEU A 70 33.51 -62.31 -26.29
CA LEU A 70 34.47 -63.20 -25.64
C LEU A 70 34.74 -62.80 -24.18
N ILE A 71 34.78 -61.50 -23.90
CA ILE A 71 34.82 -60.98 -22.52
C ILE A 71 33.57 -61.44 -21.76
N ASP A 72 32.38 -61.33 -22.35
CA ASP A 72 31.13 -61.80 -21.73
C ASP A 72 31.17 -63.30 -21.39
N GLU A 73 31.68 -64.14 -22.30
CA GLU A 73 31.86 -65.57 -22.06
C GLU A 73 32.84 -65.84 -20.91
N LYS A 74 34.00 -65.17 -20.88
CA LYS A 74 34.97 -65.33 -19.78
C LYS A 74 34.42 -64.86 -18.43
N LEU A 75 33.65 -63.78 -18.41
CA LEU A 75 32.99 -63.30 -17.18
C LEU A 75 31.93 -64.29 -16.68
N LYS A 76 31.16 -64.94 -17.58
CA LYS A 76 30.22 -66.01 -17.21
C LYS A 76 30.90 -67.21 -16.58
N MET A 77 32.11 -67.52 -17.01
CA MET A 77 32.95 -68.59 -16.44
C MET A 77 33.61 -68.23 -15.10
N ARG A 78 33.42 -66.98 -14.61
CA ARG A 78 33.98 -66.47 -13.34
C ARG A 78 35.50 -66.60 -13.25
N ASP A 79 36.18 -66.26 -14.35
CA ASP A 79 37.63 -66.27 -14.42
C ASP A 79 38.24 -65.30 -13.38
N PRO A 80 39.11 -65.78 -12.44
CA PRO A 80 39.65 -64.98 -11.36
C PRO A 80 40.60 -63.87 -11.85
N GLU A 81 41.21 -64.01 -13.03
CA GLU A 81 42.16 -63.04 -13.57
C GLU A 81 41.47 -61.80 -14.16
N ALA A 82 40.15 -61.84 -14.37
CA ALA A 82 39.41 -60.76 -15.02
C ALA A 82 39.70 -59.37 -14.40
N ASN A 83 39.71 -59.28 -13.07
CA ASN A 83 39.92 -58.03 -12.35
C ASN A 83 41.31 -57.41 -12.59
N GLU A 84 42.33 -58.22 -12.88
CA GLU A 84 43.70 -57.74 -13.15
C GLU A 84 43.80 -57.03 -14.50
N TYR A 85 42.98 -57.44 -15.48
CA TYR A 85 42.98 -56.90 -16.83
C TYR A 85 41.89 -55.84 -17.07
N ALA A 86 40.92 -55.71 -16.16
CA ALA A 86 39.85 -54.71 -16.25
C ALA A 86 40.41 -53.30 -16.47
N ALA A 87 41.36 -52.86 -15.65
CA ALA A 87 41.96 -51.53 -15.76
C ALA A 87 42.64 -51.29 -17.11
N LYS A 88 43.30 -52.30 -17.69
CA LYS A 88 43.93 -52.19 -19.02
C LYS A 88 42.88 -52.03 -20.11
N LEU A 89 41.89 -52.92 -20.14
CA LEU A 89 40.82 -52.92 -21.14
C LEU A 89 39.95 -51.65 -21.08
N GLN A 90 39.74 -51.08 -19.90
CA GLN A 90 39.01 -49.82 -19.72
C GLN A 90 39.65 -48.62 -20.43
N HIS A 91 40.99 -48.60 -20.56
CA HIS A 91 41.75 -47.49 -21.13
C HIS A 91 42.11 -47.69 -22.61
N ILE A 92 41.83 -48.86 -23.19
CA ILE A 92 42.11 -49.11 -24.61
C ILE A 92 41.00 -48.50 -25.46
N SER A 93 41.38 -47.76 -26.50
CA SER A 93 40.44 -47.13 -27.43
C SER A 93 39.93 -48.11 -28.48
N PHE A 94 38.98 -48.97 -28.10
CA PHE A 94 38.41 -49.98 -29.00
C PHE A 94 36.89 -49.89 -29.13
N LEU A 95 36.22 -48.87 -28.58
CA LEU A 95 34.77 -48.75 -28.62
C LEU A 95 34.29 -47.64 -29.58
N PRO A 96 33.27 -47.88 -30.42
CA PRO A 96 32.70 -46.86 -31.29
C PRO A 96 31.73 -45.95 -30.53
N PHE A 97 31.52 -44.73 -31.04
CA PHE A 97 30.61 -43.74 -30.47
C PHE A 97 29.46 -43.40 -31.43
N LEU A 98 28.37 -42.85 -30.89
CA LEU A 98 27.18 -42.42 -31.65
C LEU A 98 27.46 -41.08 -32.33
N THR A 99 27.24 -41.05 -33.64
CA THR A 99 27.19 -39.81 -34.41
C THR A 99 25.85 -39.11 -34.20
N LYS A 100 25.77 -37.82 -34.54
CA LYS A 100 24.55 -37.03 -34.39
C LYS A 100 23.36 -37.71 -35.07
N PRO A 101 22.25 -37.98 -34.36
CA PRO A 101 21.06 -38.58 -34.94
C PRO A 101 20.48 -37.73 -36.09
N ALA A 102 19.90 -38.40 -37.09
CA ALA A 102 19.25 -37.72 -38.21
C ALA A 102 18.07 -36.85 -37.70
N GLY A 103 18.00 -35.60 -38.17
CA GLY A 103 16.95 -34.65 -37.74
C GLY A 103 17.18 -33.99 -36.38
N PHE A 104 18.28 -34.31 -35.69
CA PHE A 104 18.61 -33.66 -34.42
C PHE A 104 19.02 -32.20 -34.66
N SER A 105 18.36 -31.26 -34.02
CA SER A 105 18.57 -29.81 -34.25
C SER A 105 19.77 -29.25 -33.48
N LEU A 106 20.14 -29.88 -32.36
CA LEU A 106 21.14 -29.34 -31.44
C LEU A 106 22.58 -29.73 -31.80
N PRO A 107 23.59 -29.06 -31.23
CA PRO A 107 24.96 -29.55 -31.23
C PRO A 107 25.02 -31.00 -30.69
N TRP A 108 26.02 -31.77 -31.11
CA TRP A 108 26.21 -33.14 -30.63
C TRP A 108 27.71 -33.36 -30.44
N TYR A 109 28.14 -33.71 -29.24
CA TYR A 109 29.57 -33.74 -28.90
C TYR A 109 30.36 -34.71 -29.78
N GLY A 110 29.75 -35.82 -30.18
CA GLY A 110 30.37 -36.79 -31.08
C GLY A 110 30.78 -36.19 -32.44
N ASN A 111 30.15 -35.11 -32.91
CA ASN A 111 30.50 -34.49 -34.19
C ASN A 111 31.84 -33.73 -34.15
N ASN A 112 32.43 -33.55 -32.96
CA ASN A 112 33.76 -32.98 -32.82
C ASN A 112 34.87 -33.96 -33.24
N PHE A 113 34.52 -35.22 -33.53
CA PHE A 113 35.43 -36.29 -33.89
C PHE A 113 35.11 -36.86 -35.27
N SER A 114 36.11 -37.48 -35.90
CA SER A 114 35.88 -38.27 -37.11
C SER A 114 34.93 -39.41 -36.80
N GLN A 115 34.07 -39.78 -37.75
CA GLN A 115 33.16 -40.92 -37.61
C GLN A 115 33.90 -42.23 -37.37
N SER A 116 35.16 -42.32 -37.80
CA SER A 116 36.03 -43.46 -37.56
C SER A 116 36.68 -43.48 -36.18
N THR A 117 36.57 -42.44 -35.35
CA THR A 117 37.28 -42.41 -34.06
C THR A 117 36.78 -43.50 -33.09
N MET A 118 37.71 -44.18 -32.42
CA MET A 118 37.43 -45.16 -31.36
C MET A 118 37.82 -44.56 -30.01
N PHE A 119 37.06 -44.90 -28.97
CA PHE A 119 37.21 -44.35 -27.62
C PHE A 119 37.46 -45.42 -26.58
N PRO A 120 38.13 -45.07 -25.46
CA PRO A 120 38.19 -45.92 -24.28
C PRO A 120 36.86 -45.89 -23.52
N ALA A 121 36.58 -46.95 -22.78
CA ALA A 121 35.35 -47.06 -21.99
C ALA A 121 35.25 -45.96 -20.92
N THR A 122 36.38 -45.50 -20.40
CA THR A 122 36.47 -44.42 -19.41
C THR A 122 35.97 -43.07 -19.93
N GLU A 123 35.94 -42.84 -21.25
CA GLU A 123 35.49 -41.57 -21.85
C GLU A 123 34.04 -41.60 -22.36
N LEU A 124 33.46 -42.78 -22.52
CA LEU A 124 32.10 -42.96 -23.07
C LEU A 124 31.03 -43.02 -21.97
N PHE A 125 29.82 -42.61 -22.32
CA PHE A 125 28.61 -42.89 -21.55
C PHE A 125 27.68 -43.82 -22.34
N THR A 126 26.84 -44.58 -21.65
CA THR A 126 25.79 -45.37 -22.31
C THR A 126 24.63 -44.49 -22.77
N THR A 127 23.76 -45.04 -23.60
CA THR A 127 22.55 -44.36 -24.07
C THR A 127 21.59 -43.95 -22.94
N ASP A 128 21.70 -44.57 -21.77
CA ASP A 128 20.85 -44.26 -20.60
C ASP A 128 21.08 -42.83 -20.08
N HIS A 129 22.28 -42.28 -20.28
CA HIS A 129 22.65 -40.92 -19.87
C HIS A 129 22.73 -39.96 -21.06
N GLN A 130 22.32 -40.37 -22.27
CA GLN A 130 22.41 -39.58 -23.49
C GLN A 130 21.83 -38.16 -23.30
N ASP A 131 20.62 -38.06 -22.79
CA ASP A 131 19.92 -36.77 -22.65
C ASP A 131 20.50 -35.89 -21.52
N THR A 132 21.47 -36.39 -20.75
CA THR A 132 22.19 -35.63 -19.72
C THR A 132 23.63 -35.26 -20.09
N VAL A 133 24.23 -35.89 -21.11
CA VAL A 133 25.63 -35.64 -21.51
C VAL A 133 25.92 -35.52 -23.02
N CYS A 134 24.94 -35.70 -23.91
CA CYS A 134 25.14 -35.68 -25.37
C CYS A 134 25.77 -34.40 -25.97
N LEU A 135 25.68 -33.26 -25.27
CA LEU A 135 26.34 -32.02 -25.70
C LEU A 135 27.80 -31.93 -25.23
N MET A 136 28.19 -32.76 -24.24
CA MET A 136 29.46 -32.63 -23.52
C MET A 136 30.38 -33.85 -23.62
N LYS A 137 29.85 -35.05 -23.89
CA LYS A 137 30.59 -36.32 -23.91
C LYS A 137 30.13 -37.25 -25.03
N PRO A 138 31.01 -38.13 -25.54
CA PRO A 138 30.63 -39.12 -26.54
C PRO A 138 29.76 -40.23 -25.91
N ILE A 139 28.78 -40.70 -26.66
CA ILE A 139 27.87 -41.78 -26.25
C ILE A 139 28.26 -43.06 -26.97
N LEU A 140 28.30 -44.19 -26.28
CA LEU A 140 28.62 -45.49 -26.85
C LEU A 140 27.63 -45.89 -27.96
N ASN A 141 28.15 -46.35 -29.10
CA ASN A 141 27.33 -46.90 -30.18
C ASN A 141 27.23 -48.42 -30.10
N GLU A 142 26.14 -48.90 -29.50
CA GLU A 142 25.82 -50.34 -29.48
C GLU A 142 25.26 -50.80 -30.84
N ASN A 143 24.21 -50.16 -31.36
CA ASN A 143 23.54 -50.59 -32.61
C ASN A 143 22.88 -49.43 -33.38
N SER A 144 23.64 -48.40 -33.79
CA SER A 144 23.06 -47.31 -34.60
C SER A 144 22.68 -47.78 -36.02
N PRO A 145 21.54 -47.31 -36.58
CA PRO A 145 21.10 -47.69 -37.93
C PRO A 145 21.94 -47.07 -39.06
N GLY A 146 22.75 -46.05 -38.79
CA GLY A 146 23.59 -45.37 -39.79
C GLY A 146 25.01 -45.93 -39.92
N PHE A 147 25.56 -46.53 -38.86
CA PHE A 147 26.95 -47.04 -38.79
C PHE A 147 27.02 -48.27 -37.90
N LYS A 148 27.88 -49.25 -38.24
CA LYS A 148 28.05 -50.45 -37.40
C LYS A 148 28.60 -50.08 -36.03
N GLY A 149 27.78 -50.27 -34.98
CA GLY A 149 28.21 -50.20 -33.60
C GLY A 149 28.98 -51.45 -33.16
N CYS A 150 29.24 -51.54 -31.86
CA CYS A 150 29.91 -52.69 -31.25
C CYS A 150 28.98 -53.86 -30.91
N GLY A 151 27.70 -53.78 -31.26
CA GLY A 151 26.69 -54.77 -30.89
C GLY A 151 26.13 -54.53 -29.48
N PRO A 152 25.10 -55.28 -29.08
CA PRO A 152 24.54 -55.21 -27.73
C PRO A 152 25.57 -55.70 -26.70
N ILE A 153 25.69 -54.98 -25.58
CA ILE A 153 26.63 -55.33 -24.50
C ILE A 153 25.87 -55.80 -23.26
N SER A 154 26.30 -56.91 -22.66
CA SER A 154 25.72 -57.42 -21.41
C SER A 154 26.01 -56.49 -20.22
N LEU A 155 25.18 -56.54 -19.18
CA LEU A 155 25.39 -55.73 -17.97
C LEU A 155 26.73 -56.06 -17.29
N ALA A 156 27.13 -57.33 -17.29
CA ALA A 156 28.42 -57.76 -16.72
C ALA A 156 29.61 -57.14 -17.46
N VAL A 157 29.56 -57.06 -18.79
CA VAL A 157 30.62 -56.41 -19.57
C VAL A 157 30.59 -54.89 -19.39
N LYS A 158 29.42 -54.27 -19.28
CA LYS A 158 29.31 -52.83 -18.98
C LYS A 158 29.92 -52.50 -17.62
N ASP A 159 29.70 -53.32 -16.60
CA ASP A 159 30.28 -53.17 -15.27
C ASP A 159 31.81 -53.35 -15.32
N PHE A 160 32.26 -54.42 -15.96
CA PHE A 160 33.68 -54.74 -16.13
C PHE A 160 34.48 -53.63 -16.82
N LEU A 161 33.90 -53.00 -17.86
CA LEU A 161 34.50 -51.89 -18.59
C LEU A 161 34.27 -50.52 -17.91
N GLY A 162 33.62 -50.44 -16.75
CA GLY A 162 33.36 -49.18 -16.07
C GLY A 162 32.40 -48.25 -16.84
N LEU A 163 31.55 -48.81 -17.71
CA LEU A 163 30.53 -48.07 -18.46
C LEU A 163 29.29 -47.79 -17.62
N ILE A 164 29.06 -48.55 -16.54
CA ILE A 164 28.03 -48.27 -15.53
C ILE A 164 28.52 -47.16 -14.61
N LYS A 165 28.50 -45.93 -15.12
CA LYS A 165 28.87 -44.73 -14.36
C LYS A 165 27.83 -43.65 -14.55
N LYS A 166 27.53 -42.96 -13.45
CA LYS A 166 26.68 -41.76 -13.48
C LYS A 166 27.51 -40.55 -13.92
N PRO A 167 26.90 -39.58 -14.64
CA PRO A 167 27.54 -38.30 -14.89
C PRO A 167 27.70 -37.51 -13.58
N THR A 168 28.66 -36.58 -13.54
CA THR A 168 28.81 -35.68 -12.40
C THR A 168 27.82 -34.51 -12.49
N VAL A 169 27.47 -33.92 -11.35
CA VAL A 169 26.59 -32.74 -11.27
C VAL A 169 27.09 -31.61 -12.17
N GLY A 170 28.36 -31.21 -12.03
CA GLY A 170 28.97 -30.18 -12.88
C GLY A 170 28.92 -30.47 -14.39
N LEU A 171 28.98 -31.75 -14.80
CA LEU A 171 28.84 -32.12 -16.22
C LEU A 171 27.43 -31.87 -16.73
N VAL A 172 26.41 -32.26 -15.97
CA VAL A 172 25.00 -32.06 -16.33
C VAL A 172 24.62 -30.58 -16.31
N ILE A 173 25.17 -29.80 -15.37
CA ILE A 173 25.03 -28.35 -15.33
C ILE A 173 25.66 -27.70 -16.57
N SER A 174 26.85 -28.16 -16.97
CA SER A 174 27.53 -27.67 -18.17
C SER A 174 26.72 -27.96 -19.44
N GLN A 175 26.09 -29.14 -19.53
CA GLN A 175 25.16 -29.46 -20.60
C GLN A 175 23.97 -28.51 -20.62
N LEU A 176 23.31 -28.28 -19.48
CA LEU A 176 22.17 -27.37 -19.39
C LEU A 176 22.58 -25.92 -19.75
N ARG A 177 23.77 -25.50 -19.34
CA ARG A 177 24.34 -24.18 -19.67
C ARG A 177 24.55 -24.04 -21.18
N GLU A 178 25.10 -25.05 -21.85
CA GLU A 178 25.27 -25.02 -23.31
C GLU A 178 23.93 -25.02 -24.03
N LEU A 179 22.97 -25.82 -23.54
CA LEU A 179 21.60 -25.86 -24.07
C LEU A 179 20.92 -24.49 -24.00
N SER A 180 21.10 -23.76 -22.89
CA SER A 180 20.48 -22.44 -22.68
C SER A 180 20.99 -21.33 -23.63
N LYS A 181 22.09 -21.57 -24.35
CA LYS A 181 22.65 -20.62 -25.33
C LYS A 181 22.07 -20.76 -26.73
N SER A 182 21.22 -21.76 -26.98
CA SER A 182 20.60 -21.95 -28.30
C SER A 182 19.34 -21.07 -28.43
N PHE A 183 19.31 -20.17 -29.43
CA PHE A 183 18.34 -19.06 -29.49
C PHE A 183 17.24 -19.16 -30.56
N ASP A 184 17.18 -20.23 -31.36
CA ASP A 184 16.16 -20.41 -32.42
C ASP A 184 14.93 -21.17 -31.92
N GLY A 185 14.33 -20.68 -30.84
CA GLY A 185 13.18 -21.33 -30.17
C GLY A 185 13.54 -22.67 -29.51
N VAL A 186 12.62 -23.19 -28.70
CA VAL A 186 12.80 -24.45 -27.96
C VAL A 186 12.15 -25.58 -28.75
N THR A 187 12.98 -26.43 -29.34
CA THR A 187 12.60 -27.68 -30.00
C THR A 187 12.24 -28.76 -28.98
N LEU A 188 11.49 -29.78 -29.41
CA LEU A 188 11.14 -30.94 -28.56
C LEU A 188 12.40 -31.61 -27.97
N TYR A 189 13.52 -31.63 -28.70
CA TYR A 189 14.79 -32.15 -28.20
C TYR A 189 15.35 -31.31 -27.04
N GLN A 190 15.31 -29.98 -27.13
CA GLN A 190 15.73 -29.10 -26.03
C GLN A 190 14.87 -29.31 -24.78
N GLU A 191 13.56 -29.44 -24.96
CA GLU A 191 12.65 -29.70 -23.85
C GLU A 191 12.93 -31.05 -23.16
N ASN A 192 13.11 -32.12 -23.95
CA ASN A 192 13.40 -33.47 -23.42
C ASN A 192 14.73 -33.50 -22.67
N ILE A 193 15.79 -32.93 -23.24
CA ILE A 193 17.12 -32.84 -22.61
C ILE A 193 17.05 -31.99 -21.34
N THR A 194 16.34 -30.86 -21.38
CA THR A 194 16.13 -30.01 -20.20
C THR A 194 15.44 -30.78 -19.08
N ASN A 195 14.38 -31.54 -19.40
CA ASN A 195 13.65 -32.34 -18.43
C ASN A 195 14.53 -33.44 -17.84
N ALA A 196 15.36 -34.11 -18.66
CA ALA A 196 16.31 -35.12 -18.21
C ALA A 196 17.36 -34.51 -17.27
N CYS A 197 17.92 -33.35 -17.61
CA CYS A 197 18.83 -32.60 -16.76
C CYS A 197 18.18 -32.22 -15.43
N TYR A 198 16.98 -31.64 -15.43
CA TYR A 198 16.29 -31.28 -14.17
C TYR A 198 15.99 -32.49 -13.31
N LYS A 199 15.55 -33.60 -13.90
CA LYS A 199 15.29 -34.84 -13.17
C LYS A 199 16.56 -35.37 -12.51
N PHE A 200 17.67 -35.41 -13.25
CA PHE A 200 18.95 -35.83 -12.71
C PHE A 200 19.42 -34.93 -11.57
N LEU A 201 19.41 -33.61 -11.77
CA LEU A 201 19.84 -32.65 -10.74
C LEU A 201 18.94 -32.70 -9.51
N TYR A 202 17.64 -32.94 -9.68
CA TYR A 202 16.72 -33.15 -8.57
C TYR A 202 17.07 -34.41 -7.76
N GLU A 203 17.31 -35.54 -8.43
CA GLU A 203 17.67 -36.80 -7.78
C GLU A 203 18.99 -36.69 -6.99
N GLU A 204 20.00 -36.02 -7.54
CA GLU A 204 21.30 -35.81 -6.87
C GLU A 204 21.20 -34.78 -5.72
N LEU A 205 20.41 -33.72 -5.89
CA LEU A 205 20.13 -32.73 -4.84
C LEU A 205 19.50 -33.38 -3.60
N MET A 206 18.67 -34.41 -3.79
CA MET A 206 18.03 -35.14 -2.69
C MET A 206 18.95 -36.16 -2.01
N GLN A 207 20.07 -36.52 -2.64
CA GLN A 207 21.00 -37.56 -2.15
C GLN A 207 22.22 -36.99 -1.41
N SER A 208 22.75 -35.82 -1.82
CA SER A 208 23.97 -35.25 -1.24
C SER A 208 23.84 -33.75 -0.98
N ASN A 209 24.34 -33.30 0.19
CA ASN A 209 24.37 -31.88 0.54
C ASN A 209 25.43 -31.13 -0.28
N GLU A 210 26.56 -31.76 -0.60
CA GLU A 210 27.62 -31.20 -1.43
C GLU A 210 27.09 -30.93 -2.85
N ALA A 211 26.37 -31.91 -3.42
CA ALA A 211 25.69 -31.75 -4.71
C ALA A 211 24.66 -30.62 -4.67
N LYS A 212 23.90 -30.50 -3.58
CA LYS A 212 22.93 -29.41 -3.40
C LYS A 212 23.60 -28.04 -3.42
N GLU A 213 24.73 -27.85 -2.74
CA GLU A 213 25.46 -26.57 -2.74
C GLU A 213 26.02 -26.21 -4.13
N GLU A 214 26.56 -27.19 -4.87
CA GLU A 214 27.03 -27.02 -6.24
C GLU A 214 25.88 -26.61 -7.18
N ILE A 215 24.75 -27.32 -7.13
CA ILE A 215 23.56 -27.03 -7.94
C ILE A 215 23.01 -25.63 -7.65
N MET A 216 22.89 -25.29 -6.36
CA MET A 216 22.36 -24.01 -5.92
C MET A 216 23.22 -22.82 -6.36
N SER A 217 24.54 -22.97 -6.32
CA SER A 217 25.47 -21.90 -6.69
C SER A 217 25.54 -21.72 -8.21
N GLU A 218 25.70 -22.81 -8.96
CA GLU A 218 25.93 -22.76 -10.40
C GLU A 218 24.68 -22.39 -11.21
N LEU A 219 23.50 -22.96 -10.89
CA LEU A 219 22.28 -22.69 -11.67
C LEU A 219 21.79 -21.24 -11.56
N LYS A 220 22.22 -20.48 -10.55
CA LYS A 220 21.92 -19.04 -10.42
C LYS A 220 22.72 -18.17 -11.38
N THR A 221 23.85 -18.66 -11.89
CA THR A 221 24.81 -17.89 -12.69
C THR A 221 24.40 -17.67 -14.14
N PHE A 222 23.36 -18.37 -14.62
CA PHE A 222 22.88 -18.27 -15.99
C PHE A 222 21.35 -18.41 -16.08
N CYS A 223 20.80 -18.25 -17.28
CA CYS A 223 19.39 -18.52 -17.56
C CYS A 223 19.15 -20.03 -17.56
N SER A 224 18.85 -20.59 -16.39
CA SER A 224 18.77 -22.03 -16.18
C SER A 224 17.35 -22.58 -16.17
N VAL A 225 16.32 -21.73 -16.08
CA VAL A 225 14.91 -22.15 -16.00
C VAL A 225 14.23 -22.00 -17.35
N LEU A 226 13.74 -23.10 -17.90
CA LEU A 226 12.95 -23.10 -19.13
C LEU A 226 11.51 -22.68 -18.83
N VAL A 227 11.09 -21.53 -19.38
CA VAL A 227 9.71 -21.05 -19.34
C VAL A 227 9.22 -20.85 -20.76
N GLU A 228 8.13 -21.54 -21.11
CA GLU A 228 7.59 -21.58 -22.46
C GLU A 228 8.69 -21.89 -23.49
N ASN A 229 9.12 -20.91 -24.28
CA ASN A 229 10.11 -21.06 -25.35
C ASN A 229 11.42 -20.32 -25.05
N THR A 230 11.70 -19.97 -23.79
CA THR A 230 12.93 -19.23 -23.43
C THR A 230 13.51 -19.71 -22.11
N TYR A 231 14.83 -19.61 -21.99
CA TYR A 231 15.52 -19.79 -20.72
C TYR A 231 15.61 -18.45 -19.99
N VAL A 232 15.25 -18.45 -18.71
CA VAL A 232 15.24 -17.26 -17.85
C VAL A 232 16.01 -17.50 -16.57
N ASN A 233 16.52 -16.43 -15.97
CA ASN A 233 17.21 -16.51 -14.69
C ASN A 233 16.21 -16.90 -13.59
N PRO A 234 16.58 -17.78 -12.62
CA PRO A 234 15.69 -18.19 -11.53
C PRO A 234 15.05 -17.02 -10.76
N SER A 235 15.77 -15.89 -10.62
CA SER A 235 15.26 -14.71 -9.92
C SER A 235 14.06 -14.02 -10.59
N LYS A 236 13.84 -14.27 -11.89
CA LYS A 236 12.69 -13.75 -12.67
C LYS A 236 11.50 -14.71 -12.67
N VAL A 237 11.58 -15.83 -11.95
CA VAL A 237 10.54 -16.87 -11.96
C VAL A 237 9.92 -17.01 -10.58
N ALA A 238 8.59 -17.18 -10.55
CA ALA A 238 7.87 -17.52 -9.33
C ALA A 238 6.97 -18.76 -9.49
N PHE A 239 6.73 -19.46 -8.39
CA PHE A 239 5.77 -20.57 -8.30
C PHE A 239 4.33 -20.12 -8.44
N HIS A 240 4.02 -18.83 -8.30
CA HIS A 240 2.67 -18.33 -8.48
C HIS A 240 2.72 -16.89 -8.96
N LEU A 241 2.07 -16.64 -10.09
CA LEU A 241 1.90 -15.33 -10.68
C LEU A 241 0.54 -15.30 -11.39
N ASN A 242 -0.33 -14.38 -10.96
CA ASN A 242 -1.75 -14.38 -11.34
C ASN A 242 -2.05 -13.83 -12.73
N PHE A 243 -1.05 -13.25 -13.40
CA PHE A 243 -1.20 -12.58 -14.69
C PHE A 243 0.10 -12.70 -15.49
N ASP A 244 0.00 -12.49 -16.80
CA ASP A 244 1.19 -12.48 -17.65
C ASP A 244 2.00 -11.18 -17.49
N ALA A 245 3.27 -11.32 -17.10
CA ALA A 245 4.22 -10.25 -16.87
C ALA A 245 5.51 -10.40 -17.73
N ALA A 246 5.46 -11.24 -18.77
CA ALA A 246 6.54 -11.36 -19.73
C ALA A 246 6.79 -10.01 -20.44
N PRO A 247 8.05 -9.67 -20.80
CA PRO A 247 9.26 -10.49 -20.67
C PRO A 247 10.02 -10.30 -19.34
N TYR A 248 9.46 -9.59 -18.35
CA TYR A 248 10.19 -9.19 -17.15
C TYR A 248 10.12 -10.21 -16.02
N LEU A 249 8.92 -10.77 -15.78
CA LEU A 249 8.66 -11.76 -14.73
C LEU A 249 7.84 -12.92 -15.30
N TYR A 250 8.12 -14.13 -14.81
CA TYR A 250 7.59 -15.36 -15.37
C TYR A 250 6.99 -16.26 -14.29
N GLN A 251 6.00 -17.03 -14.73
CA GLN A 251 5.44 -18.09 -13.93
C GLN A 251 6.13 -19.43 -14.23
N LEU A 252 6.54 -20.17 -13.20
CA LEU A 252 7.11 -21.52 -13.40
C LEU A 252 6.06 -22.46 -14.02
N PRO A 253 6.37 -23.15 -15.14
CA PRO A 253 5.45 -24.08 -15.79
C PRO A 253 4.95 -25.18 -14.84
N ASN A 254 3.66 -25.52 -14.95
CA ASN A 254 2.99 -26.47 -14.05
C ASN A 254 3.65 -27.85 -14.01
N LYS A 255 4.22 -28.32 -15.13
CA LYS A 255 4.97 -29.59 -15.21
C LYS A 255 6.09 -29.66 -14.17
N TYR A 256 6.82 -28.55 -13.96
CA TYR A 256 7.98 -28.49 -13.08
C TYR A 256 7.62 -28.27 -11.61
N ARG A 257 6.49 -27.60 -11.34
CA ARG A 257 5.99 -27.39 -9.98
C ARG A 257 5.73 -28.69 -9.23
N ASN A 258 5.31 -29.72 -9.95
CA ASN A 258 4.94 -31.01 -9.35
C ASN A 258 6.12 -31.99 -9.34
N SER A 259 7.05 -31.90 -10.30
CA SER A 259 8.11 -32.90 -10.48
C SER A 259 9.44 -32.54 -9.81
N CYS A 260 9.76 -31.24 -9.69
CA CYS A 260 11.10 -30.78 -9.27
C CYS A 260 11.03 -29.54 -8.37
N ARG A 261 10.03 -29.46 -7.47
CA ARG A 261 9.78 -28.27 -6.66
C ARG A 261 10.98 -27.85 -5.82
N GLU A 262 11.57 -28.79 -5.08
CA GLU A 262 12.68 -28.52 -4.16
C GLU A 262 13.94 -28.04 -4.90
N LEU A 263 14.15 -28.48 -6.15
CA LEU A 263 15.22 -27.98 -7.01
C LEU A 263 15.04 -26.49 -7.28
N PHE A 264 13.85 -26.09 -7.75
CA PHE A 264 13.55 -24.70 -8.11
C PHE A 264 13.54 -23.77 -6.88
N GLU A 265 13.00 -24.23 -5.74
CA GLU A 265 13.08 -23.50 -4.48
C GLU A 265 14.55 -23.27 -4.05
N SER A 266 15.40 -24.29 -4.18
CA SER A 266 16.83 -24.21 -3.80
C SER A 266 17.63 -23.22 -4.67
N VAL A 267 17.32 -23.13 -5.97
CA VAL A 267 17.99 -22.18 -6.89
C VAL A 267 17.43 -20.76 -6.84
N GLY A 268 16.45 -20.49 -5.96
CA GLY A 268 15.94 -19.14 -5.71
C GLY A 268 14.73 -18.73 -6.54
N VAL A 269 13.99 -19.68 -7.12
CA VAL A 269 12.64 -19.42 -7.65
C VAL A 269 11.73 -19.08 -6.48
N GLN A 270 11.10 -17.91 -6.53
CA GLN A 270 10.34 -17.39 -5.40
C GLN A 270 8.95 -18.03 -5.31
N PRO A 271 8.35 -18.20 -4.11
CA PRO A 271 6.97 -18.67 -3.99
C PRO A 271 5.97 -17.74 -4.73
N SER A 272 6.16 -16.44 -4.57
CA SER A 272 5.40 -15.36 -5.22
C SER A 272 6.25 -14.09 -5.21
N PHE A 273 6.05 -13.19 -6.16
CA PHE A 273 6.78 -11.92 -6.20
C PHE A 273 6.31 -10.92 -5.14
N THR A 274 7.21 -10.07 -4.69
CA THR A 274 6.92 -8.99 -3.75
C THR A 274 6.56 -7.68 -4.47
N VAL A 275 6.08 -6.69 -3.69
CA VAL A 275 5.79 -5.34 -4.21
C VAL A 275 7.04 -4.71 -4.82
N GLU A 276 8.21 -4.95 -4.23
CA GLU A 276 9.50 -4.42 -4.69
C GLU A 276 9.92 -5.04 -6.03
N ASN A 277 9.62 -6.32 -6.27
CA ASN A 277 9.86 -6.94 -7.57
C ASN A 277 9.02 -6.27 -8.67
N PHE A 278 7.74 -6.05 -8.40
CA PHE A 278 6.85 -5.35 -9.34
C PHE A 278 7.25 -3.89 -9.55
N ALA A 279 7.63 -3.18 -8.49
CA ALA A 279 8.13 -1.81 -8.58
C ALA A 279 9.41 -1.72 -9.43
N ALA A 280 10.33 -2.69 -9.29
CA ALA A 280 11.53 -2.76 -10.11
C ALA A 280 11.21 -2.94 -11.61
N VAL A 281 10.17 -3.71 -11.96
CA VAL A 281 9.71 -3.83 -13.35
C VAL A 281 9.20 -2.50 -13.90
N LEU A 282 8.43 -1.75 -13.11
CA LEU A 282 7.95 -0.42 -13.52
C LEU A 282 9.13 0.56 -13.75
N GLU A 283 10.16 0.52 -12.91
CA GLU A 283 11.38 1.31 -13.11
C GLU A 283 12.16 0.88 -14.37
N LEU A 284 12.26 -0.42 -14.65
CA LEU A 284 12.88 -0.93 -15.87
C LEU A 284 12.14 -0.44 -17.12
N ILE A 285 10.81 -0.57 -17.16
CA ILE A 285 9.98 -0.09 -18.28
C ILE A 285 10.16 1.42 -18.48
N LYS A 286 10.18 2.20 -17.39
CA LYS A 286 10.43 3.63 -17.44
C LYS A 286 11.80 3.96 -18.04
N ASN A 287 12.84 3.25 -17.64
CA ASN A 287 14.20 3.45 -18.14
C ASN A 287 14.32 3.10 -19.63
N GLU A 288 13.67 2.03 -20.09
CA GLU A 288 13.63 1.61 -21.50
C GLU A 288 12.88 2.61 -22.38
N CYS A 289 11.77 3.18 -21.89
CA CYS A 289 11.00 4.19 -22.60
C CYS A 289 11.70 5.57 -22.60
N GLY A 290 12.46 5.87 -21.54
CA GLY A 290 13.17 7.13 -21.37
C GLY A 290 12.20 8.31 -21.23
N ARG A 291 12.21 9.23 -22.22
CA ARG A 291 11.29 10.39 -22.28
C ARG A 291 10.06 10.16 -23.16
N ARG A 292 9.96 8.99 -23.81
CA ARG A 292 8.85 8.67 -24.72
C ARG A 292 7.65 8.16 -23.92
N PRO A 293 6.42 8.39 -24.40
CA PRO A 293 5.24 7.73 -23.86
C PRO A 293 5.36 6.21 -23.94
N LEU A 294 4.70 5.51 -23.02
CA LEU A 294 4.56 4.06 -23.05
C LEU A 294 3.86 3.63 -24.34
N THR A 295 4.31 2.53 -24.94
CA THR A 295 3.53 1.81 -25.95
C THR A 295 2.28 1.20 -25.31
N GLU A 296 1.26 0.88 -26.10
CA GLU A 296 0.03 0.26 -25.60
C GLU A 296 0.33 -1.04 -24.83
N ASP A 297 1.20 -1.90 -25.36
CA ASP A 297 1.58 -3.17 -24.71
C ASP A 297 2.26 -2.94 -23.35
N ASN A 298 3.18 -1.98 -23.27
CA ASN A 298 3.85 -1.64 -22.01
C ASN A 298 2.89 -1.00 -21.01
N PHE A 299 1.95 -0.18 -21.49
CA PHE A 299 0.91 0.41 -20.64
C PHE A 299 -0.01 -0.66 -20.06
N GLN A 300 -0.50 -1.61 -20.87
CA GLN A 300 -1.33 -2.72 -20.38
C GLN A 300 -0.57 -3.62 -19.41
N LEU A 301 0.72 -3.85 -19.64
CA LEU A 301 1.59 -4.55 -18.69
C LEU A 301 1.70 -3.80 -17.36
N CYS A 302 2.03 -2.50 -17.38
CA CYS A 302 2.08 -1.67 -16.17
C CYS A 302 0.74 -1.69 -15.42
N ARG A 303 -0.39 -1.59 -16.12
CA ARG A 303 -1.74 -1.63 -15.55
C ARG A 303 -2.01 -2.95 -14.82
N ARG A 304 -1.66 -4.09 -15.42
CA ARG A 304 -1.78 -5.42 -14.79
C ARG A 304 -0.87 -5.56 -13.57
N ILE A 305 0.39 -5.13 -13.68
CA ILE A 305 1.34 -5.11 -12.55
C ILE A 305 0.77 -4.31 -11.38
N ILE A 306 0.19 -3.13 -11.62
CA ILE A 306 -0.36 -2.27 -10.57
C ILE A 306 -1.66 -2.86 -9.99
N SER A 307 -2.60 -3.28 -10.85
CA SER A 307 -3.97 -3.63 -10.46
C SER A 307 -4.11 -5.06 -9.96
N GLU A 308 -3.27 -5.98 -10.41
CA GLU A 308 -3.32 -7.40 -10.05
C GLU A 308 -2.13 -7.81 -9.18
N GLY A 309 -0.93 -7.32 -9.50
CA GLY A 309 0.29 -7.60 -8.73
C GLY A 309 0.37 -6.79 -7.43
N ILE A 310 0.58 -5.48 -7.54
CA ILE A 310 0.82 -4.60 -6.38
C ILE A 310 -0.43 -4.52 -5.52
N TRP A 311 -1.61 -4.31 -6.12
CA TRP A 311 -2.87 -4.18 -5.38
C TRP A 311 -3.19 -5.40 -4.51
N SER A 312 -3.01 -6.62 -5.02
CA SER A 312 -3.30 -7.84 -4.26
C SER A 312 -2.44 -7.97 -2.99
N LEU A 313 -1.24 -7.39 -2.98
CA LEU A 313 -0.32 -7.40 -1.84
C LEU A 313 -0.52 -6.24 -0.85
N ILE A 314 -1.17 -5.15 -1.26
CA ILE A 314 -1.34 -3.95 -0.41
C ILE A 314 -2.80 -3.68 0.00
N ARG A 315 -3.78 -4.35 -0.61
CA ARG A 315 -5.21 -4.12 -0.37
C ARG A 315 -5.57 -4.09 1.11
N ASP A 316 -5.08 -5.07 1.87
CA ASP A 316 -5.45 -5.27 3.28
C ASP A 316 -4.52 -4.52 4.26
N LYS A 317 -3.49 -3.81 3.74
CA LYS A 317 -2.56 -3.02 4.56
C LYS A 317 -3.13 -1.64 4.92
N ASN A 318 -2.62 -1.01 5.99
CA ASN A 318 -3.05 0.34 6.37
C ASN A 318 -2.54 1.41 5.37
N GLN A 319 -3.32 2.48 5.16
CA GLN A 319 -3.01 3.60 4.27
C GLN A 319 -1.68 4.28 4.61
N GLU A 320 -1.44 4.62 5.88
CA GLU A 320 -0.20 5.27 6.32
C GLU A 320 1.03 4.40 6.06
N PHE A 321 0.90 3.08 6.27
CA PHE A 321 1.95 2.13 5.98
C PHE A 321 2.28 2.11 4.48
N CYS A 322 1.26 2.07 3.62
CA CYS A 322 1.45 2.06 2.17
C CYS A 322 2.06 3.36 1.66
N GLN A 323 1.62 4.53 2.13
CA GLN A 323 2.20 5.81 1.72
C GLN A 323 3.66 5.96 2.14
N ARG A 324 4.03 5.48 3.33
CA ARG A 324 5.40 5.55 3.84
C ARG A 324 6.36 4.61 3.10
N ASN A 325 5.94 3.38 2.79
CA ASN A 325 6.81 2.36 2.22
C ASN A 325 6.73 2.26 0.69
N TYR A 326 5.58 2.60 0.11
CA TYR A 326 5.27 2.40 -1.32
C TYR A 326 4.86 3.68 -2.04
N GLY A 327 4.94 4.83 -1.37
CA GLY A 327 4.54 6.12 -1.93
C GLY A 327 5.40 6.63 -3.10
N GLN A 328 6.52 5.95 -3.39
CA GLN A 328 7.40 6.29 -4.50
C GLN A 328 7.17 5.39 -5.73
N ILE A 329 6.28 4.40 -5.62
CA ILE A 329 5.98 3.51 -6.74
C ILE A 329 5.43 4.30 -7.92
N LEU A 330 5.85 3.91 -9.12
CA LEU A 330 5.47 4.61 -10.34
C LEU A 330 4.05 4.24 -10.76
N LEU A 331 3.30 5.24 -11.22
CA LEU A 331 2.00 5.07 -11.88
C LEU A 331 2.02 5.81 -13.23
N PRO A 332 1.29 5.31 -14.23
CA PRO A 332 1.16 6.01 -15.50
C PRO A 332 0.29 7.27 -15.33
N ASP A 333 0.73 8.38 -15.91
CA ASP A 333 -0.04 9.61 -16.01
C ASP A 333 -0.94 9.63 -17.26
N SER A 334 -1.76 10.67 -17.41
CA SER A 334 -2.65 10.85 -18.56
C SER A 334 -1.93 11.01 -19.91
N ASN A 335 -0.61 11.20 -19.91
CA ASN A 335 0.23 11.26 -21.11
C ASN A 335 1.00 9.93 -21.31
N HIS A 336 0.53 8.83 -20.70
CA HIS A 336 1.16 7.52 -20.75
C HIS A 336 2.64 7.54 -20.32
N THR A 337 3.00 8.35 -19.32
CA THR A 337 4.36 8.39 -18.77
C THR A 337 4.36 7.93 -17.31
N LEU A 338 5.31 7.08 -16.91
CA LEU A 338 5.45 6.63 -15.52
C LEU A 338 6.02 7.74 -14.62
N GLN A 339 5.25 8.16 -13.63
CA GLN A 339 5.60 9.19 -12.63
C GLN A 339 5.43 8.63 -11.21
N GLN A 340 6.13 9.20 -10.23
CA GLN A 340 5.95 8.81 -8.83
C GLN A 340 4.51 9.07 -8.39
N SER A 341 3.88 8.08 -7.75
CA SER A 341 2.48 8.14 -7.32
C SER A 341 2.16 9.38 -6.48
N GLN A 342 3.03 9.76 -5.53
CA GLN A 342 2.88 10.98 -4.69
C GLN A 342 2.82 12.30 -5.47
N THR A 343 3.37 12.33 -6.69
CA THR A 343 3.37 13.53 -7.54
C THR A 343 2.12 13.64 -8.42
N LEU A 344 1.33 12.57 -8.49
CA LEU A 344 0.14 12.47 -9.32
C LEU A 344 -1.13 12.81 -8.53
N CYS A 345 -2.07 13.42 -9.23
CA CYS A 345 -3.43 13.62 -8.75
C CYS A 345 -4.39 12.61 -9.37
N TYR A 346 -5.25 12.02 -8.55
CA TYR A 346 -6.33 11.17 -9.06
C TYR A 346 -7.58 12.01 -9.33
N ASN A 347 -8.13 11.93 -10.55
CA ASN A 347 -9.32 12.69 -10.93
C ASN A 347 -10.60 11.99 -10.40
N ASP A 348 -10.86 12.13 -9.11
CA ASP A 348 -12.08 11.64 -8.44
C ASP A 348 -13.31 12.51 -8.71
N CYS A 349 -13.12 13.77 -9.12
CA CYS A 349 -14.19 14.74 -9.31
C CYS A 349 -14.06 15.45 -10.67
N PRO A 350 -14.73 14.96 -11.73
CA PRO A 350 -14.67 15.57 -13.06
C PRO A 350 -15.14 17.03 -13.10
N TRP A 351 -16.06 17.43 -12.22
CA TRP A 351 -16.62 18.79 -12.16
C TRP A 351 -15.69 19.84 -11.55
N ILE A 352 -14.68 19.42 -10.78
CA ILE A 352 -13.68 20.33 -10.21
C ILE A 352 -12.73 20.79 -11.32
N LYS A 353 -12.61 22.10 -11.56
CA LYS A 353 -11.64 22.65 -12.52
C LYS A 353 -10.43 23.16 -11.75
N VAL A 354 -9.34 22.40 -11.81
CA VAL A 354 -8.04 22.86 -11.30
C VAL A 354 -7.38 23.69 -12.40
N ARG A 355 -7.19 24.99 -12.18
CA ARG A 355 -6.56 25.90 -13.16
C ARG A 355 -5.05 25.72 -13.28
N ASP A 356 -4.44 25.05 -12.33
CA ASP A 356 -3.01 24.75 -12.34
C ASP A 356 -2.69 23.68 -13.39
N THR A 357 -2.01 24.10 -14.46
CA THR A 357 -1.59 23.23 -15.57
C THR A 357 -0.36 22.39 -15.24
N THR A 358 0.29 22.62 -14.08
CA THR A 358 1.42 21.81 -13.62
C THR A 358 0.99 20.50 -12.96
N VAL A 359 -0.30 20.35 -12.67
CA VAL A 359 -0.86 19.14 -12.06
C VAL A 359 -0.88 18.00 -13.07
N LYS A 360 -0.13 16.94 -12.79
CA LYS A 360 -0.18 15.69 -13.54
C LYS A 360 -1.24 14.77 -12.97
N TYR A 361 -2.07 14.20 -13.83
CA TYR A 361 -3.14 13.30 -13.43
C TYR A 361 -2.74 11.85 -13.65
N CYS A 362 -3.01 10.99 -12.67
CA CYS A 362 -2.94 9.55 -12.83
C CYS A 362 -3.89 9.12 -13.97
N HIS A 363 -3.47 8.15 -14.77
CA HIS A 363 -4.27 7.64 -15.88
C HIS A 363 -5.60 7.04 -15.39
N GLY A 364 -6.70 7.28 -16.10
CA GLY A 364 -8.06 6.90 -15.68
C GLY A 364 -8.28 5.39 -15.52
N ASP A 365 -7.55 4.57 -16.28
CA ASP A 365 -7.64 3.10 -16.21
C ASP A 365 -6.93 2.48 -15.00
N ILE A 366 -6.21 3.28 -14.20
CA ILE A 366 -5.65 2.83 -12.92
C ILE A 366 -6.74 2.97 -11.85
N PRO A 367 -7.12 1.89 -11.14
CA PRO A 367 -8.16 1.98 -10.13
C PRO A 367 -7.85 3.01 -9.02
N ARG A 368 -8.87 3.78 -8.60
CA ARG A 368 -8.75 4.81 -7.55
C ARG A 368 -8.09 4.27 -6.29
N GLU A 369 -8.55 3.10 -5.85
CA GLU A 369 -8.18 2.50 -4.58
C GLU A 369 -6.67 2.27 -4.50
N VAL A 370 -6.08 1.66 -5.54
CA VAL A 370 -4.63 1.42 -5.60
C VAL A 370 -3.85 2.74 -5.76
N ALA A 371 -4.32 3.67 -6.59
CA ALA A 371 -3.65 4.96 -6.80
C ALA A 371 -3.54 5.76 -5.49
N VAL A 372 -4.65 5.90 -4.75
CA VAL A 372 -4.70 6.62 -3.47
C VAL A 372 -3.89 5.88 -2.40
N LYS A 373 -3.96 4.54 -2.35
CA LYS A 373 -3.17 3.72 -1.41
C LYS A 373 -1.66 3.88 -1.62
N LEU A 374 -1.24 4.03 -2.88
CA LEU A 374 0.13 4.34 -3.27
C LEU A 374 0.47 5.83 -3.14
N GLY A 375 -0.43 6.69 -2.67
CA GLY A 375 -0.13 8.09 -2.35
C GLY A 375 -0.52 9.12 -3.40
N ALA A 376 -1.23 8.74 -4.48
CA ALA A 376 -1.81 9.73 -5.39
C ALA A 376 -2.84 10.60 -4.65
N ILE A 377 -2.75 11.92 -4.84
CA ILE A 377 -3.56 12.89 -4.10
C ILE A 377 -4.92 13.05 -4.81
N PRO A 378 -6.06 12.84 -4.14
CA PRO A 378 -7.36 13.07 -4.75
C PRO A 378 -7.54 14.53 -5.18
N LYS A 379 -8.16 14.78 -6.34
CA LYS A 379 -8.29 16.12 -6.94
C LYS A 379 -9.04 17.10 -6.04
N ARG A 380 -10.03 16.64 -5.27
CA ARG A 380 -10.75 17.44 -4.26
C ARG A 380 -9.82 18.05 -3.21
N HIS A 381 -8.81 17.31 -2.75
CA HIS A 381 -7.86 17.79 -1.75
C HIS A 381 -6.98 18.90 -2.31
N LYS A 382 -6.46 18.72 -3.53
CA LYS A 382 -5.62 19.73 -4.19
C LYS A 382 -6.38 21.03 -4.49
N ALA A 383 -7.68 20.96 -4.80
CA ALA A 383 -8.51 22.15 -4.97
C ALA A 383 -8.67 22.95 -3.66
N LEU A 384 -8.75 22.25 -2.52
CA LEU A 384 -8.91 22.87 -1.19
C LEU A 384 -7.64 23.56 -0.69
N GLU A 385 -6.44 23.10 -1.09
CA GLU A 385 -5.16 23.70 -0.68
C GLU A 385 -5.06 25.19 -1.02
N ARG A 386 -5.64 25.64 -2.15
CA ARG A 386 -5.63 27.05 -2.55
C ARG A 386 -6.37 27.97 -1.56
N TYR A 387 -7.37 27.45 -0.85
CA TYR A 387 -8.22 28.22 0.05
C TYR A 387 -7.83 28.04 1.53
N ALA A 388 -6.97 27.06 1.82
CA ALA A 388 -6.56 26.72 3.17
C ALA A 388 -5.51 27.70 3.68
N SER A 389 -5.83 28.52 4.67
CA SER A 389 -4.90 29.53 5.20
C SER A 389 -3.73 28.93 6.03
N ASN A 390 -3.84 27.67 6.43
CA ASN A 390 -2.90 27.01 7.35
C ASN A 390 -2.39 25.68 6.75
N VAL A 391 -1.33 25.72 5.95
CA VAL A 391 -0.56 24.52 5.60
C VAL A 391 0.52 24.35 6.66
N CYS A 392 0.34 23.41 7.59
CA CYS A 392 1.35 23.08 8.57
C CYS A 392 2.44 22.24 7.88
N PHE A 393 3.52 22.89 7.46
CA PHE A 393 4.76 22.20 7.10
C PHE A 393 5.47 21.75 8.38
N THR A 394 5.57 20.43 8.54
CA THR A 394 6.66 19.67 9.17
C THR A 394 7.51 20.41 10.22
N ALA A 395 7.33 20.09 11.51
CA ALA A 395 8.35 20.37 12.52
C ALA A 395 9.51 19.37 12.35
N LEU A 396 10.66 19.87 11.86
CA LEU A 396 11.94 19.17 11.94
C LEU A 396 12.40 19.18 13.41
N GLY A 397 12.12 18.09 14.12
CA GLY A 397 12.55 17.86 15.50
C GLY A 397 11.66 16.82 16.19
N SER A 398 12.25 15.97 17.03
CA SER A 398 11.50 15.02 17.86
C SER A 398 10.82 15.77 19.01
N GLU A 399 9.50 15.75 19.05
CA GLU A 399 8.72 16.38 20.11
C GLU A 399 8.96 15.67 21.46
N PHE A 400 9.29 16.42 22.53
CA PHE A 400 9.53 15.91 23.89
C PHE A 400 8.77 16.75 24.92
N GLY A 401 8.07 16.10 25.86
CA GLY A 401 7.26 16.75 26.90
C GLY A 401 5.91 16.05 27.14
N GLN A 402 5.22 16.42 28.22
CA GLN A 402 3.85 15.95 28.49
C GLN A 402 2.86 16.66 27.55
N LYS A 403 1.96 15.89 26.94
CA LYS A 403 0.90 16.40 26.06
C LYS A 403 -0.46 15.88 26.52
N GLU A 404 -1.44 16.76 26.61
CA GLU A 404 -2.85 16.39 26.83
C GLU A 404 -3.56 16.34 25.47
N LYS A 405 -4.31 15.27 25.19
CA LYS A 405 -5.14 15.19 23.98
C LYS A 405 -6.28 16.22 24.07
N LEU A 406 -6.55 16.94 22.98
CA LEU A 406 -7.63 17.92 22.91
C LEU A 406 -9.00 17.31 23.25
N THR A 407 -9.29 16.12 22.74
CA THR A 407 -10.52 15.36 23.00
C THR A 407 -10.71 15.09 24.49
N SER A 408 -9.67 14.63 25.20
CA SER A 408 -9.67 14.42 26.65
C SER A 408 -9.95 15.71 27.43
N ARG A 409 -9.35 16.82 27.00
CA ARG A 409 -9.55 18.11 27.64
C ARG A 409 -10.99 18.61 27.47
N ILE A 410 -11.55 18.52 26.26
CA ILE A 410 -12.96 18.87 26.00
C ILE A 410 -13.88 18.00 26.85
N LYS A 411 -13.65 16.69 26.90
CA LYS A 411 -14.43 15.77 27.76
C LYS A 411 -14.38 16.15 29.24
N SER A 412 -13.21 16.56 29.74
CA SER A 412 -13.07 17.06 31.12
C SER A 412 -13.89 18.33 31.35
N ILE A 413 -13.91 19.26 30.38
CA ILE A 413 -14.76 20.47 30.44
C ILE A 413 -16.23 20.09 30.47
N LEU A 414 -16.69 19.18 29.61
CA LEU A 414 -18.09 18.75 29.58
C LEU A 414 -18.53 18.09 30.91
N ASN A 415 -17.65 17.32 31.55
CA ASN A 415 -17.94 16.72 32.86
C ASN A 415 -18.04 17.77 33.98
N ALA A 416 -17.27 18.85 33.91
CA ALA A 416 -17.34 19.97 34.86
C ALA A 416 -18.56 20.88 34.63
N TYR A 417 -19.09 20.89 33.40
CA TYR A 417 -20.27 21.65 32.98
C TYR A 417 -21.39 20.72 32.48
N PRO A 418 -22.00 19.92 33.38
CA PRO A 418 -22.99 18.91 33.00
C PRO A 418 -24.35 19.51 32.57
N SER A 419 -24.57 20.81 32.78
CA SER A 419 -25.84 21.45 32.46
C SER A 419 -25.90 21.87 30.99
N GLU A 420 -26.67 21.13 30.20
CA GLU A 420 -27.01 21.48 28.82
C GLU A 420 -27.69 22.87 28.73
N LYS A 421 -28.32 23.34 29.82
CA LYS A 421 -29.01 24.65 29.86
C LYS A 421 -28.08 25.84 29.65
N GLU A 422 -26.80 25.68 29.97
CA GLU A 422 -25.83 26.77 29.85
C GLU A 422 -25.33 26.94 28.40
N MET A 423 -25.43 25.91 27.55
CA MET A 423 -24.91 25.93 26.18
C MET A 423 -25.54 27.01 25.30
N LEU A 424 -26.87 27.13 25.31
CA LEU A 424 -27.56 28.18 24.54
C LEU A 424 -27.31 29.58 25.12
N LYS A 425 -27.15 29.69 26.44
CA LYS A 425 -26.82 30.95 27.12
C LYS A 425 -25.41 31.42 26.76
N GLU A 426 -24.44 30.51 26.66
CA GLU A 426 -23.08 30.81 26.21
C GLU A 426 -23.05 31.30 24.76
N LEU A 427 -23.82 30.67 23.85
CA LEU A 427 -23.95 31.14 22.46
C LEU A 427 -24.62 32.51 22.37
N LEU A 428 -25.65 32.74 23.18
CA LEU A 428 -26.34 34.02 23.31
C LEU A 428 -25.40 35.12 23.82
N GLN A 429 -24.61 34.82 24.84
CA GLN A 429 -23.59 35.74 25.37
C GLN A 429 -22.50 36.04 24.34
N ASN A 430 -22.04 35.04 23.59
CA ASN A 430 -21.05 35.25 22.52
C ASN A 430 -21.58 36.19 21.43
N ALA A 431 -22.86 36.08 21.07
CA ALA A 431 -23.49 36.99 20.14
C ALA A 431 -23.65 38.41 20.74
N ASP A 432 -24.05 38.55 22.02
CA ASP A 432 -24.12 39.86 22.70
C ASP A 432 -22.74 40.53 22.79
N ASP A 433 -21.68 39.78 23.11
CA ASP A 433 -20.29 40.24 23.16
C ASP A 433 -19.77 40.70 21.78
N ALA A 434 -20.26 40.05 20.70
CA ALA A 434 -20.03 40.46 19.32
C ALA A 434 -20.86 41.69 18.93
N LYS A 435 -21.74 42.18 19.82
CA LYS A 435 -22.69 43.29 19.63
C LYS A 435 -23.80 42.97 18.64
N ALA A 436 -24.20 41.71 18.54
CA ALA A 436 -25.36 41.31 17.78
C ALA A 436 -26.64 41.84 18.42
N THR A 437 -27.58 42.25 17.58
CA THR A 437 -28.92 42.69 18.02
C THR A 437 -29.95 41.59 17.85
N GLU A 438 -29.69 40.62 16.97
CA GLU A 438 -30.58 39.49 16.73
C GLU A 438 -29.82 38.17 16.72
N ILE A 439 -30.44 37.15 17.31
CA ILE A 439 -29.98 35.77 17.27
C ILE A 439 -31.13 34.82 16.94
N TYR A 440 -30.88 33.84 16.09
CA TYR A 440 -31.85 32.82 15.68
C TYR A 440 -31.25 31.44 15.97
N PHE A 441 -31.97 30.65 16.75
CA PHE A 441 -31.68 29.24 16.97
C PHE A 441 -32.60 28.43 16.06
N VAL A 442 -32.01 27.76 15.07
CA VAL A 442 -32.74 27.07 14.01
C VAL A 442 -32.44 25.58 14.06
N PHE A 443 -33.44 24.75 14.33
CA PHE A 443 -33.30 23.32 14.16
C PHE A 443 -33.54 22.94 12.68
N ASP A 444 -32.54 22.35 12.02
CA ASP A 444 -32.67 21.79 10.68
C ASP A 444 -32.67 20.26 10.75
N PRO A 445 -33.84 19.58 10.66
CA PRO A 445 -33.93 18.13 10.75
C PRO A 445 -33.57 17.41 9.44
N ARG A 446 -33.22 18.13 8.37
CA ARG A 446 -33.02 17.53 7.04
C ARG A 446 -31.67 16.82 6.96
N THR A 447 -31.60 15.87 6.02
CA THR A 447 -30.34 15.30 5.52
C THR A 447 -30.07 15.86 4.13
N HIS A 448 -28.84 16.32 3.90
CA HIS A 448 -28.44 17.05 2.71
C HIS A 448 -27.69 16.15 1.71
N PRO A 449 -27.64 16.52 0.40
CA PRO A 449 -26.89 15.78 -0.62
C PRO A 449 -25.40 15.66 -0.32
N THR A 450 -24.74 14.64 -0.88
CA THR A 450 -23.33 14.31 -0.59
C THR A 450 -22.43 14.37 -1.83
N ASP A 451 -22.89 14.96 -2.93
CA ASP A 451 -22.18 14.91 -4.22
C ASP A 451 -21.01 15.91 -4.28
N ARG A 452 -21.24 17.13 -3.77
CA ARG A 452 -20.31 18.27 -3.83
C ARG A 452 -19.79 18.63 -2.44
N ILE A 453 -19.15 17.65 -1.80
CA ILE A 453 -18.56 17.75 -0.45
C ILE A 453 -17.02 17.71 -0.47
N PHE A 454 -16.38 17.98 0.67
CA PHE A 454 -14.91 17.98 0.78
C PHE A 454 -14.30 16.59 0.68
N ASP A 455 -14.87 15.62 1.41
CA ASP A 455 -14.40 14.26 1.49
C ASP A 455 -15.56 13.31 1.82
N ASP A 456 -15.42 12.01 1.56
CA ASP A 456 -16.42 10.99 1.95
C ASP A 456 -16.55 10.94 3.48
N LYS A 457 -15.46 11.30 4.18
CA LYS A 457 -15.48 11.52 5.63
C LYS A 457 -16.41 12.65 6.07
N TRP A 458 -16.76 13.61 5.21
CA TRP A 458 -17.67 14.71 5.53
C TRP A 458 -19.15 14.28 5.54
N VAL A 459 -19.50 13.13 4.98
CA VAL A 459 -20.90 12.64 4.87
C VAL A 459 -21.69 12.74 6.19
N PRO A 460 -21.16 12.37 7.36
CA PRO A 460 -21.88 12.50 8.63
C PRO A 460 -22.27 13.94 9.00
N MET A 461 -21.60 14.96 8.44
CA MET A 461 -21.90 16.38 8.68
C MET A 461 -23.11 16.90 7.89
N GLN A 462 -23.58 16.13 6.91
CA GLN A 462 -24.76 16.44 6.08
C GLN A 462 -26.10 16.12 6.76
N GLY A 463 -26.09 15.60 8.00
CA GLY A 463 -27.31 15.24 8.74
C GLY A 463 -28.02 16.41 9.45
N PRO A 464 -28.97 16.10 10.34
CA PRO A 464 -29.67 17.08 11.18
C PRO A 464 -28.71 17.95 12.00
N ALA A 465 -29.05 19.22 12.20
CA ALA A 465 -28.18 20.16 12.91
C ALA A 465 -28.95 21.24 13.67
N LEU A 466 -28.38 21.72 14.76
CA LEU A 466 -28.73 23.02 15.34
C LEU A 466 -27.89 24.11 14.65
N CYS A 467 -28.53 25.01 13.93
CA CYS A 467 -27.90 26.17 13.33
C CYS A 467 -28.16 27.41 14.19
N VAL A 468 -27.15 28.27 14.36
CA VAL A 468 -27.29 29.49 15.18
C VAL A 468 -26.78 30.69 14.39
N TYR A 469 -27.70 31.57 14.00
CA TYR A 469 -27.41 32.78 13.27
C TYR A 469 -27.34 33.99 14.21
N ASN A 470 -26.38 34.87 14.00
CA ASN A 470 -26.40 36.22 14.56
C ASN A 470 -25.92 37.25 13.52
N ASN A 471 -26.40 38.48 13.64
CA ASN A 471 -26.17 39.54 12.66
C ASN A 471 -24.85 40.31 12.85
N GLN A 472 -23.80 39.66 13.37
CA GLN A 472 -22.45 40.22 13.43
C GLN A 472 -21.43 39.20 12.90
N PRO A 473 -20.44 39.64 12.09
CA PRO A 473 -19.36 38.77 11.66
C PRO A 473 -18.29 38.65 12.76
N PHE A 474 -17.56 37.53 12.75
CA PHE A 474 -16.35 37.39 13.54
C PHE A 474 -15.27 38.37 13.07
N THR A 475 -14.60 39.02 14.02
CA THR A 475 -13.34 39.72 13.78
C THR A 475 -12.15 38.75 13.83
N GLU A 476 -10.98 39.14 13.31
CA GLU A 476 -9.76 38.32 13.43
C GLU A 476 -9.38 38.04 14.90
N ASP A 477 -9.70 38.95 15.83
CA ASP A 477 -9.51 38.74 17.27
C ASP A 477 -10.48 37.69 17.82
N ASP A 478 -11.73 37.68 17.35
CA ASP A 478 -12.70 36.67 17.73
C ASP A 478 -12.31 35.29 17.18
N ILE A 479 -11.76 35.21 15.95
CA ILE A 479 -11.26 33.97 15.35
C ILE A 479 -10.08 33.42 16.17
N ARG A 480 -9.12 34.28 16.54
CA ARG A 480 -8.01 33.87 17.41
C ARG A 480 -8.51 33.46 18.79
N GLY A 481 -9.55 34.11 19.30
CA GLY A 481 -10.14 33.81 20.60
C GLY A 481 -10.81 32.44 20.66
N ILE A 482 -11.66 32.13 19.69
CA ILE A 482 -12.44 30.89 19.67
C ILE A 482 -11.58 29.63 19.46
N GLN A 483 -10.37 29.78 18.89
CA GLN A 483 -9.43 28.68 18.70
C GLN A 483 -8.68 28.26 19.98
N ASN A 484 -8.54 29.18 20.96
CA ASN A 484 -7.70 28.95 22.13
C ASN A 484 -8.48 28.36 23.30
N LEU A 485 -8.36 27.05 23.49
CA LEU A 485 -9.02 26.34 24.57
C LEU A 485 -8.38 26.69 25.93
N GLY A 486 -9.15 27.30 26.85
CA GLY A 486 -8.71 27.55 28.23
C GLY A 486 -7.80 28.76 28.45
N ARG A 487 -7.45 29.50 27.38
CA ARG A 487 -6.86 30.85 27.46
C ARG A 487 -7.81 31.81 26.76
N GLY A 488 -8.75 32.38 27.52
CA GLY A 488 -9.63 33.39 26.97
C GLY A 488 -8.82 34.58 26.46
N THR A 489 -8.94 34.93 25.18
CA THR A 489 -8.43 36.24 24.68
C THR A 489 -9.11 37.43 25.35
N LYS A 490 -10.18 37.17 26.13
CA LYS A 490 -10.93 38.12 26.94
C LYS A 490 -10.19 38.61 28.19
N GLU A 491 -9.01 38.07 28.54
CA GLU A 491 -8.13 38.67 29.57
C GLU A 491 -7.71 40.11 29.25
N ALA A 492 -7.59 40.43 27.95
CA ALA A 492 -7.23 41.78 27.48
C ALA A 492 -8.43 42.73 27.27
N ASN A 493 -9.66 42.20 27.23
CA ASN A 493 -10.89 42.96 26.94
C ASN A 493 -11.97 42.72 28.02
N PRO A 494 -11.88 43.43 29.15
CA PRO A 494 -12.78 43.21 30.30
C PRO A 494 -14.26 43.60 30.09
N GLY A 495 -14.62 44.11 28.90
CA GLY A 495 -16.02 44.36 28.51
C GLY A 495 -16.73 43.16 27.89
N LYS A 496 -16.05 42.03 27.66
CA LYS A 496 -16.62 40.78 27.13
C LYS A 496 -16.74 39.73 28.24
N THR A 497 -17.81 38.93 28.23
CA THR A 497 -18.08 37.92 29.27
C THR A 497 -17.34 36.59 28.99
N GLY A 498 -16.74 35.95 30.00
CA GLY A 498 -16.11 34.62 29.84
C GLY A 498 -14.58 34.61 29.91
N GLN A 499 -14.03 34.90 31.10
CA GLN A 499 -12.59 35.01 31.39
C GLN A 499 -11.77 33.75 31.02
N TYR A 500 -12.39 32.57 31.02
CA TYR A 500 -11.69 31.29 30.84
C TYR A 500 -11.73 30.74 29.40
N GLY A 501 -12.51 31.34 28.49
CA GLY A 501 -12.58 30.88 27.09
C GLY A 501 -13.10 29.43 26.92
N ILE A 502 -13.87 28.93 27.88
CA ILE A 502 -14.36 27.54 27.91
C ILE A 502 -15.82 27.37 27.46
N GLY A 503 -16.61 28.45 27.46
CA GLY A 503 -18.07 28.42 27.25
C GLY A 503 -18.51 27.85 25.91
N PHE A 504 -17.77 28.16 24.83
CA PHE A 504 -18.05 27.59 23.50
C PHE A 504 -17.95 26.07 23.47
N ASN A 505 -17.10 25.44 24.30
CA ASN A 505 -16.94 23.99 24.29
C ASN A 505 -18.19 23.24 24.79
N SER A 506 -19.16 23.92 25.39
CA SER A 506 -20.45 23.32 25.75
C SER A 506 -21.22 22.80 24.54
N VAL A 507 -20.96 23.30 23.32
CA VAL A 507 -21.60 22.79 22.09
C VAL A 507 -21.27 21.31 21.83
N TYR A 508 -20.14 20.82 22.35
CA TYR A 508 -19.74 19.43 22.20
C TYR A 508 -20.64 18.44 22.97
N HIS A 509 -21.61 18.92 23.77
CA HIS A 509 -22.68 18.06 24.28
C HIS A 509 -23.50 17.44 23.14
N ILE A 510 -23.75 18.19 22.06
CA ILE A 510 -24.62 17.74 20.94
C ILE A 510 -23.86 17.38 19.66
N THR A 511 -22.64 17.88 19.46
CA THR A 511 -21.88 17.70 18.21
C THR A 511 -20.43 17.31 18.48
N ASP A 512 -19.77 16.66 17.52
CA ASP A 512 -18.32 16.40 17.55
C ASP A 512 -17.53 17.34 16.64
N CYS A 513 -18.18 18.00 15.68
CA CYS A 513 -17.51 18.84 14.67
C CYS A 513 -18.32 20.12 14.41
N PRO A 514 -18.27 21.10 15.34
CA PRO A 514 -18.93 22.37 15.14
C PRO A 514 -18.23 23.15 14.02
N SER A 515 -19.00 23.92 13.26
CA SER A 515 -18.48 24.79 12.20
C SER A 515 -19.25 26.08 12.10
N PHE A 516 -18.69 27.10 11.46
CA PHE A 516 -19.41 28.33 11.17
C PHE A 516 -18.91 28.98 9.88
N ILE A 517 -19.81 29.71 9.24
CA ILE A 517 -19.48 30.68 8.19
C ILE A 517 -19.65 32.11 8.73
N SER A 518 -18.66 32.95 8.52
CA SER A 518 -18.64 34.36 8.93
C SER A 518 -18.43 35.27 7.73
N ASN A 519 -19.18 36.36 7.68
CA ASN A 519 -19.14 37.37 6.62
C ASN A 519 -19.29 36.79 5.20
N ASN A 520 -19.97 35.64 5.08
CA ASN A 520 -20.14 34.89 3.84
C ASN A 520 -18.81 34.53 3.12
N ASP A 521 -17.66 34.59 3.79
CA ASP A 521 -16.36 34.49 3.11
C ASP A 521 -15.28 33.76 3.92
N ILE A 522 -15.60 33.42 5.18
CA ILE A 522 -14.72 32.67 6.05
C ILE A 522 -15.48 31.46 6.57
N LEU A 523 -15.06 30.26 6.20
CA LEU A 523 -15.57 29.00 6.71
C LEU A 523 -14.57 28.41 7.70
N CYS A 524 -15.01 28.22 8.95
CA CYS A 524 -14.20 27.64 10.02
C CYS A 524 -14.82 26.33 10.49
N ILE A 525 -14.00 25.29 10.58
CA ILE A 525 -14.40 23.94 10.99
C ILE A 525 -13.51 23.52 12.17
N PHE A 526 -14.14 23.13 13.28
CA PHE A 526 -13.46 22.55 14.42
C PHE A 526 -13.62 21.04 14.38
N ASP A 527 -12.51 20.32 14.34
CA ASP A 527 -12.50 18.87 14.23
C ASP A 527 -11.50 18.29 15.24
N PRO A 528 -11.86 18.25 16.53
CA PRO A 528 -10.98 17.81 17.61
C PRO A 528 -10.45 16.39 17.44
N HIS A 529 -11.16 15.54 16.69
CA HIS A 529 -10.74 14.18 16.36
C HIS A 529 -9.90 14.09 15.08
N ALA A 530 -9.82 15.16 14.28
CA ALA A 530 -9.18 15.20 12.96
C ALA A 530 -9.73 14.13 11.99
N LEU A 531 -11.04 13.90 12.01
CA LEU A 531 -11.73 12.88 11.22
C LEU A 531 -12.46 13.45 10.00
N PHE A 532 -13.06 14.63 10.11
CA PHE A 532 -14.03 15.16 9.15
C PHE A 532 -13.45 16.27 8.27
N ALA A 533 -12.69 17.20 8.87
CA ALA A 533 -12.19 18.38 8.19
C ALA A 533 -11.00 18.02 7.27
N PRO A 534 -11.01 18.46 6.01
CA PRO A 534 -9.94 18.14 5.07
C PRO A 534 -8.58 18.65 5.58
N GLY A 535 -7.60 17.75 5.61
CA GLY A 535 -6.23 18.00 6.05
C GLY A 535 -6.05 18.19 7.56
N ALA A 536 -7.10 18.10 8.39
CA ALA A 536 -6.98 18.25 9.84
C ALA A 536 -6.01 17.20 10.43
N THR A 537 -5.28 17.60 11.47
CA THR A 537 -4.32 16.74 12.17
C THR A 537 -4.46 16.92 13.67
N THR A 538 -3.80 16.07 14.46
CA THR A 538 -3.76 16.22 15.93
C THR A 538 -3.11 17.53 16.39
N VAL A 539 -2.25 18.14 15.56
CA VAL A 539 -1.60 19.44 15.82
C VAL A 539 -2.47 20.61 15.36
N SER A 540 -3.23 20.43 14.28
CA SER A 540 -4.18 21.41 13.76
C SER A 540 -5.57 20.77 13.60
N PRO A 541 -6.33 20.61 14.70
CA PRO A 541 -7.58 19.85 14.73
C PRO A 541 -8.77 20.68 14.24
N GLY A 542 -8.72 21.03 12.95
CA GLY A 542 -9.71 21.85 12.26
C GLY A 542 -9.18 22.42 10.94
N ARG A 543 -9.98 23.27 10.29
CA ARG A 543 -9.62 23.94 9.05
C ARG A 543 -10.32 25.29 8.91
N MET A 544 -9.60 26.28 8.38
CA MET A 544 -10.15 27.58 7.99
C MET A 544 -9.95 27.79 6.49
N PHE A 545 -11.04 28.14 5.81
CA PHE A 545 -11.07 28.53 4.40
C PHE A 545 -11.44 30.00 4.30
N LYS A 546 -10.63 30.77 3.57
CA LYS A 546 -10.85 32.20 3.30
C LYS A 546 -11.01 32.44 1.79
N ASP A 547 -11.55 33.60 1.43
CA ASP A 547 -11.72 34.05 0.04
C ASP A 547 -12.55 33.05 -0.80
N LEU A 548 -13.77 32.75 -0.32
CA LEU A 548 -14.68 31.76 -0.90
C LEU A 548 -15.30 32.28 -2.21
N ASP A 549 -14.49 32.24 -3.27
CA ASP A 549 -14.85 32.67 -4.62
C ASP A 549 -15.96 31.83 -5.27
N SER A 550 -16.42 32.24 -6.45
CA SER A 550 -17.47 31.53 -7.20
C SER A 550 -17.11 30.07 -7.51
N ASP A 551 -15.83 29.79 -7.70
CA ASP A 551 -15.34 28.44 -7.99
C ASP A 551 -15.52 27.55 -6.75
N PHE A 552 -15.07 27.99 -5.57
CA PHE A 552 -15.29 27.25 -4.31
C PHE A 552 -16.77 26.97 -4.07
N ARG A 553 -17.61 28.00 -4.26
CA ARG A 553 -19.06 27.90 -4.06
C ARG A 553 -19.73 26.90 -4.99
N SER A 554 -19.27 26.84 -6.24
CA SER A 554 -19.80 25.88 -7.21
C SER A 554 -19.32 24.45 -6.96
N GLN A 555 -18.07 24.28 -6.50
CA GLN A 555 -17.43 22.98 -6.30
C GLN A 555 -17.85 22.30 -5.00
N PHE A 556 -18.14 23.08 -3.96
CA PHE A 556 -18.52 22.61 -2.62
C PHE A 556 -19.90 23.12 -2.20
N SER A 557 -20.83 23.23 -3.16
CA SER A 557 -22.18 23.79 -2.93
C SER A 557 -22.93 23.04 -1.83
N ASP A 558 -22.78 21.73 -1.74
CA ASP A 558 -23.52 20.91 -0.79
C ASP A 558 -23.02 21.13 0.65
N VAL A 559 -21.79 21.61 0.82
CA VAL A 559 -21.29 22.06 2.12
C VAL A 559 -21.82 23.44 2.48
N LEU A 560 -21.81 24.38 1.52
CA LEU A 560 -22.24 25.75 1.80
C LEU A 560 -23.75 25.88 2.02
N ASN A 561 -24.55 25.02 1.36
CA ASN A 561 -26.01 24.97 1.53
C ASN A 561 -26.42 24.64 2.98
N LEU A 562 -25.54 24.00 3.75
CA LEU A 562 -25.77 23.68 5.15
C LEU A 562 -25.94 24.90 6.07
N TYR A 563 -25.47 26.07 5.65
CA TYR A 563 -25.49 27.31 6.43
C TYR A 563 -26.70 28.20 6.11
N LEU A 564 -27.75 27.62 5.54
CA LEU A 564 -29.08 28.25 5.38
C LEU A 564 -29.04 29.62 4.65
N GLY A 565 -28.12 29.79 3.70
CA GLY A 565 -27.96 31.04 2.93
C GLY A 565 -29.19 31.43 2.09
N ASN A 566 -30.11 30.48 1.86
CA ASN A 566 -31.40 30.75 1.21
C ASN A 566 -32.40 31.47 2.13
N HIS A 567 -32.22 31.37 3.46
CA HIS A 567 -33.13 31.95 4.46
C HIS A 567 -32.50 33.16 5.17
N PHE A 568 -31.17 33.17 5.31
CA PHE A 568 -30.44 34.22 6.01
C PHE A 568 -29.42 34.91 5.10
N LYS A 569 -29.30 36.23 5.22
CA LYS A 569 -28.24 36.99 4.55
C LYS A 569 -26.93 36.75 5.31
N LEU A 570 -26.03 35.98 4.70
CA LEU A 570 -24.76 35.61 5.34
C LEU A 570 -23.72 36.75 5.36
N ASP A 571 -23.94 37.82 4.59
CA ASP A 571 -23.07 39.00 4.58
C ASP A 571 -23.13 39.73 5.91
N ARG A 572 -21.96 40.09 6.48
CA ARG A 572 -21.84 40.75 7.79
C ARG A 572 -22.59 40.04 8.92
N SER A 573 -22.59 38.72 8.89
CA SER A 573 -23.23 37.88 9.90
C SER A 573 -22.38 36.65 10.21
N THR A 574 -22.81 35.86 11.19
CA THR A 574 -22.24 34.55 11.47
C THR A 574 -23.35 33.51 11.57
N MET A 575 -23.17 32.39 10.87
CA MET A 575 -24.02 31.20 10.99
C MET A 575 -23.18 30.04 11.49
N PHE A 576 -23.46 29.61 12.72
CA PHE A 576 -22.96 28.35 13.26
C PHE A 576 -23.81 27.19 12.79
N ARG A 577 -23.17 26.03 12.64
CA ARG A 577 -23.81 24.74 12.41
C ARG A 577 -23.23 23.71 13.37
N PHE A 578 -24.12 23.05 14.09
CA PHE A 578 -23.81 21.98 15.04
C PHE A 578 -24.54 20.70 14.61
N PRO A 579 -23.91 19.86 13.74
CA PRO A 579 -24.49 18.58 13.35
C PRO A 579 -24.72 17.69 14.57
N VAL A 580 -25.92 17.13 14.69
CA VAL A 580 -26.32 16.29 15.84
C VAL A 580 -25.56 14.97 15.79
N ARG A 581 -24.91 14.61 16.90
CA ARG A 581 -24.12 13.37 17.01
C ARG A 581 -25.00 12.13 16.86
N THR A 582 -24.79 11.39 15.78
CA THR A 582 -25.48 10.12 15.52
C THR A 582 -24.93 8.98 16.40
N ALA A 583 -25.63 7.84 16.41
CA ALA A 583 -25.19 6.65 17.13
C ALA A 583 -23.85 6.11 16.60
N GLU A 584 -23.60 6.24 15.30
CA GLU A 584 -22.36 5.85 14.63
C GLU A 584 -21.20 6.75 15.05
N MET A 585 -21.43 8.08 15.10
CA MET A 585 -20.43 9.05 15.58
C MET A 585 -20.10 8.81 17.06
N ALA A 586 -21.10 8.54 17.89
CA ALA A 586 -20.91 8.28 19.32
C ALA A 586 -20.02 7.05 19.62
N LYS A 587 -20.04 6.02 18.76
CA LYS A 587 -19.19 4.83 18.92
C LYS A 587 -17.69 5.15 18.79
N ILE A 588 -17.35 6.14 17.99
CA ILE A 588 -15.96 6.52 17.68
C ILE A 588 -15.51 7.81 18.39
N SER A 589 -16.45 8.59 18.95
CA SER A 589 -16.14 9.84 19.62
C SER A 589 -15.43 9.62 20.96
N GLU A 590 -14.18 10.09 21.05
CA GLU A 590 -13.45 10.22 22.31
C GLU A 590 -14.05 11.29 23.27
N ILE A 591 -14.93 12.19 22.77
CA ILE A 591 -15.50 13.29 23.56
C ILE A 591 -16.74 12.81 24.33
N SER A 592 -17.71 12.20 23.64
CA SER A 592 -18.94 11.67 24.23
C SER A 592 -19.37 10.37 23.57
N SER A 593 -19.60 9.35 24.38
CA SER A 593 -20.10 8.04 23.94
C SER A 593 -21.63 7.98 23.80
N LEU A 594 -22.34 9.09 24.08
CA LEU A 594 -23.80 9.16 24.02
C LEU A 594 -24.24 9.88 22.74
N PRO A 595 -25.14 9.29 21.93
CA PRO A 595 -25.74 10.01 20.81
C PRO A 595 -26.56 11.19 21.31
N ALA A 596 -26.56 12.27 20.53
CA ALA A 596 -27.50 13.37 20.73
C ALA A 596 -28.77 13.04 19.94
N SER A 597 -29.94 13.24 20.54
CA SER A 597 -31.22 13.02 19.86
C SER A 597 -31.84 14.35 19.45
N ASP A 598 -32.66 14.34 18.41
CA ASP A 598 -33.47 15.51 18.03
C ASP A 598 -34.29 16.02 19.22
N ARG A 599 -34.82 15.10 20.03
CA ARG A 599 -35.54 15.41 21.27
C ARG A 599 -34.67 16.18 22.28
N MET A 600 -33.37 15.86 22.37
CA MET A 600 -32.43 16.60 23.22
C MET A 600 -32.30 18.05 22.75
N VAL A 601 -32.16 18.28 21.44
CA VAL A 601 -32.09 19.62 20.85
C VAL A 601 -33.39 20.39 21.05
N GLN A 602 -34.54 19.75 20.81
CA GLN A 602 -35.85 20.35 21.04
C GLN A 602 -36.06 20.73 22.51
N ASN A 603 -35.69 19.86 23.45
CA ASN A 603 -35.74 20.17 24.89
C ASN A 603 -34.86 21.37 25.27
N LEU A 604 -33.73 21.60 24.57
CA LEU A 604 -32.90 22.77 24.78
C LEU A 604 -33.60 24.04 24.29
N LEU A 605 -34.20 23.98 23.11
CA LEU A 605 -34.96 25.08 22.53
C LEU A 605 -36.20 25.43 23.38
N ASP A 606 -36.93 24.44 23.88
CA ASP A 606 -38.10 24.66 24.76
C ASP A 606 -37.72 25.35 26.09
N LYS A 607 -36.56 25.02 26.65
CA LYS A 607 -36.03 25.71 27.83
C LYS A 607 -35.67 27.15 27.49
N LEU A 608 -35.02 27.39 26.34
CA LEU A 608 -34.72 28.75 25.89
C LEU A 608 -36.00 29.56 25.62
N ARG A 609 -37.06 28.92 25.10
CA ARG A 609 -38.38 29.55 24.95
C ARG A 609 -38.90 30.05 26.30
N THR A 610 -38.79 29.23 27.34
CA THR A 610 -39.26 29.55 28.69
C THR A 610 -38.47 30.70 29.33
N ASP A 611 -37.14 30.69 29.19
CA ASP A 611 -36.25 31.66 29.84
C ASP A 611 -35.97 32.91 28.97
N GLY A 612 -36.34 32.91 27.70
CA GLY A 612 -35.87 33.87 26.68
C GLY A 612 -36.20 35.34 26.98
N ALA A 613 -37.40 35.59 27.53
CA ALA A 613 -37.83 36.92 27.97
C ALA A 613 -36.93 37.46 29.10
N GLU A 614 -36.59 36.61 30.07
CA GLU A 614 -35.73 36.97 31.20
C GLU A 614 -34.29 37.23 30.76
N LEU A 615 -33.78 36.37 29.86
CA LEU A 615 -32.42 36.52 29.34
C LEU A 615 -32.22 37.85 28.61
N LEU A 616 -33.20 38.31 27.81
CA LEU A 616 -33.11 39.59 27.09
C LEU A 616 -32.98 40.82 28.01
N MET A 617 -33.54 40.79 29.21
CA MET A 617 -33.56 41.95 30.12
C MET A 617 -32.14 42.43 30.49
N PHE A 618 -31.18 41.52 30.59
CA PHE A 618 -29.85 41.80 31.11
C PHE A 618 -28.73 41.79 30.05
N LEU A 619 -29.02 41.41 28.81
CA LEU A 619 -28.06 41.43 27.68
C LEU A 619 -27.91 42.83 27.09
N ASN A 620 -26.69 43.31 26.84
CA ASN A 620 -26.45 44.73 26.58
C ASN A 620 -26.88 45.20 25.18
N HIS A 621 -26.72 44.32 24.19
CA HIS A 621 -26.89 44.60 22.76
C HIS A 621 -28.04 43.82 22.13
N MET A 622 -28.33 42.62 22.65
CA MET A 622 -29.38 41.76 22.12
C MET A 622 -30.77 42.40 22.23
N GLU A 623 -31.53 42.35 21.15
CA GLU A 623 -32.88 42.90 21.04
C GLU A 623 -33.89 41.81 20.69
N LYS A 624 -33.48 40.77 19.96
CA LYS A 624 -34.38 39.72 19.50
C LYS A 624 -33.75 38.34 19.63
N ILE A 625 -34.52 37.42 20.21
CA ILE A 625 -34.20 35.98 20.22
C ILE A 625 -35.33 35.27 19.47
N SER A 626 -34.99 34.49 18.46
CA SER A 626 -35.95 33.66 17.73
C SER A 626 -35.56 32.19 17.77
N ILE A 627 -36.56 31.33 17.92
CA ILE A 627 -36.47 29.89 17.81
C ILE A 627 -37.24 29.48 16.57
N CYS A 628 -36.56 28.80 15.66
CA CYS A 628 -37.09 28.39 14.38
C CYS A 628 -36.81 26.90 14.13
N GLU A 629 -37.55 26.34 13.20
CA GLU A 629 -37.34 25.01 12.66
C GLU A 629 -37.45 25.05 11.14
N ILE A 630 -36.63 24.26 10.45
CA ILE A 630 -36.81 24.02 9.03
C ILE A 630 -37.80 22.88 8.85
N GLU A 631 -38.88 23.14 8.11
CA GLU A 631 -39.86 22.11 7.82
C GLU A 631 -39.26 21.04 6.87
N TYR A 632 -39.29 19.78 7.29
CA TYR A 632 -38.57 18.69 6.61
C TYR A 632 -38.97 18.51 5.14
N GLY A 633 -40.27 18.63 4.82
CA GLY A 633 -40.79 18.37 3.47
C GLY A 633 -40.65 19.54 2.50
N THR A 634 -40.82 20.78 2.98
CA THR A 634 -40.81 21.99 2.13
C THR A 634 -39.46 22.69 2.12
N GLY A 635 -38.66 22.53 3.19
CA GLY A 635 -37.44 23.28 3.41
C GLY A 635 -37.66 24.71 3.88
N GLU A 636 -38.89 25.11 4.18
CA GLU A 636 -39.23 26.48 4.61
C GLU A 636 -38.86 26.72 6.08
N LEU A 637 -38.47 27.95 6.39
CA LEU A 637 -38.14 28.38 7.75
C LEU A 637 -39.43 28.73 8.52
N LYS A 638 -39.74 27.98 9.57
CA LYS A 638 -40.87 28.21 10.45
C LYS A 638 -40.41 28.80 11.78
N THR A 639 -40.90 29.98 12.14
CA THR A 639 -40.68 30.54 13.49
C THR A 639 -41.62 29.88 14.48
N LEU A 640 -41.05 29.23 15.49
CA LEU A 640 -41.80 28.57 16.57
C LEU A 640 -42.05 29.52 17.75
N TYR A 641 -41.06 30.35 18.06
CA TYR A 641 -41.15 31.36 19.10
C TYR A 641 -40.21 32.52 18.78
N SER A 642 -40.60 33.74 19.13
CA SER A 642 -39.72 34.90 19.05
C SER A 642 -40.05 35.87 20.17
N VAL A 643 -39.01 36.42 20.80
CA VAL A 643 -39.16 37.46 21.82
C VAL A 643 -38.29 38.66 21.46
N THR A 644 -38.85 39.85 21.60
CA THR A 644 -38.23 41.12 21.22
C THR A 644 -38.28 42.10 22.37
N ALA A 645 -37.15 42.75 22.64
CA ALA A 645 -37.03 43.79 23.63
C ALA A 645 -36.98 45.18 22.96
N LYS A 646 -37.96 46.02 23.29
CA LYS A 646 -38.07 47.40 22.82
C LYS A 646 -37.64 48.37 23.91
N ILE A 647 -36.65 49.20 23.60
CA ILE A 647 -36.17 50.30 24.46
C ILE A 647 -36.23 51.59 23.66
N THR A 648 -36.65 52.69 24.29
CA THR A 648 -36.63 54.01 23.65
C THR A 648 -35.19 54.47 23.33
N GLY A 649 -35.01 55.32 22.32
CA GLY A 649 -33.68 55.82 21.96
C GLY A 649 -32.94 56.51 23.11
N GLY A 650 -33.67 57.27 23.94
CA GLY A 650 -33.11 57.93 25.13
C GLY A 650 -32.65 56.95 26.20
N ASP A 651 -33.45 55.92 26.49
CA ASP A 651 -33.09 54.89 27.45
C ASP A 651 -31.95 53.97 26.96
N ARG A 652 -31.90 53.69 25.66
CA ARG A 652 -30.76 53.01 25.03
C ARG A 652 -29.47 53.81 25.24
N LEU A 653 -29.52 55.14 25.14
CA LEU A 653 -28.36 55.99 25.39
C LEU A 653 -27.91 55.93 26.85
N LYS A 654 -28.84 55.99 27.82
CA LYS A 654 -28.53 55.80 29.25
C LYS A 654 -27.83 54.45 29.50
N ARG A 655 -28.39 53.37 28.93
CA ARG A 655 -27.84 52.02 29.02
C ARG A 655 -26.43 51.93 28.45
N LYS A 656 -26.22 52.52 27.27
CA LYS A 656 -24.91 52.58 26.60
C LYS A 656 -23.88 53.38 27.42
N GLN A 657 -24.26 54.54 27.96
CA GLN A 657 -23.37 55.36 28.79
C GLN A 657 -22.95 54.63 30.07
N PHE A 658 -23.89 53.95 30.73
CA PHE A 658 -23.59 53.12 31.89
C PHE A 658 -22.63 51.97 31.53
N HIS A 659 -22.90 51.25 30.44
CA HIS A 659 -22.02 50.16 29.99
C HIS A 659 -20.60 50.67 29.66
N VAL A 660 -20.46 51.80 28.97
CA VAL A 660 -19.15 52.42 28.66
C VAL A 660 -18.39 52.76 29.95
N SER A 661 -19.07 53.30 30.96
CA SER A 661 -18.47 53.61 32.26
C SER A 661 -18.02 52.37 33.04
N VAL A 662 -18.81 51.29 32.98
CA VAL A 662 -18.43 49.98 33.53
C VAL A 662 -17.17 49.49 32.82
N VAL A 663 -17.17 49.42 31.49
CA VAL A 663 -16.02 48.95 30.70
C VAL A 663 -14.77 49.79 30.98
N ASP A 664 -14.86 51.13 31.02
CA ASP A 664 -13.73 52.00 31.36
C ASP A 664 -13.14 51.66 32.74
N SER A 665 -13.99 51.36 33.72
CA SER A 665 -13.58 51.07 35.08
C SER A 665 -12.91 49.70 35.21
N VAL A 666 -13.38 48.69 34.47
CA VAL A 666 -12.74 47.36 34.44
C VAL A 666 -11.46 47.38 33.61
N THR A 667 -11.43 48.03 32.44
CA THR A 667 -10.24 48.14 31.57
C THR A 667 -9.08 48.87 32.25
N LYS A 668 -9.38 49.92 33.03
CA LYS A 668 -8.37 50.65 33.81
C LYS A 668 -8.00 49.96 35.14
N LYS A 669 -8.58 48.79 35.45
CA LYS A 669 -8.42 48.07 36.73
C LYS A 669 -8.57 49.01 37.94
N LYS A 670 -9.60 49.87 37.93
CA LYS A 670 -9.82 50.84 39.00
C LYS A 670 -10.01 50.09 40.33
N GLN A 671 -9.37 50.57 41.39
CA GLN A 671 -9.63 50.03 42.73
C GLN A 671 -11.08 50.28 43.13
N LEU A 672 -11.64 49.45 44.02
CA LEU A 672 -13.00 49.57 44.54
C LEU A 672 -13.42 51.00 44.91
N THR A 673 -12.52 51.77 45.53
CA THR A 673 -12.73 53.18 45.93
C THR A 673 -12.82 54.16 44.77
N GLN A 674 -12.28 53.81 43.61
CA GLN A 674 -12.22 54.62 42.40
C GLN A 674 -13.33 54.27 41.39
N ILE A 675 -14.13 53.23 41.67
CA ILE A 675 -15.26 52.84 40.83
C ILE A 675 -16.41 53.83 41.07
N PRO A 676 -16.90 54.53 40.03
CA PRO A 676 -17.94 55.53 40.19
C PRO A 676 -19.26 54.87 40.60
N VAL A 677 -19.93 55.47 41.59
CA VAL A 677 -21.30 55.09 41.97
C VAL A 677 -22.24 55.65 40.92
N GLN A 678 -22.80 54.78 40.09
CA GLN A 678 -23.72 55.16 39.02
C GLN A 678 -24.97 54.31 39.10
N GLN A 679 -26.11 54.93 38.85
CA GLN A 679 -27.40 54.26 38.77
C GLN A 679 -28.14 54.77 37.54
N ILE A 680 -28.62 53.84 36.73
CA ILE A 680 -29.53 54.15 35.62
C ILE A 680 -30.83 53.39 35.82
N THR A 681 -31.93 54.03 35.42
CA THR A 681 -33.24 53.41 35.36
C THR A 681 -33.81 53.67 33.97
N TYR A 682 -34.31 52.61 33.34
CA TYR A 682 -34.89 52.65 32.01
C TYR A 682 -36.06 51.70 31.89
N THR A 683 -36.93 51.95 30.90
CA THR A 683 -38.07 51.10 30.61
C THR A 683 -37.77 50.22 29.40
N MET A 684 -38.12 48.94 29.50
CA MET A 684 -37.97 47.95 28.44
C MET A 684 -39.29 47.21 28.26
N THR A 685 -39.81 47.15 27.04
CA THR A 685 -41.00 46.34 26.75
C THR A 685 -40.55 45.04 26.08
N ILE A 686 -40.92 43.91 26.67
CA ILE A 686 -40.67 42.58 26.13
C ILE A 686 -41.96 42.10 25.48
N GLU A 687 -41.91 41.84 24.18
CA GLU A 687 -43.02 41.31 23.39
C GLU A 687 -42.63 39.95 22.82
N ASP A 688 -43.45 38.93 23.03
CA ASP A 688 -43.27 37.62 22.43
C ASP A 688 -44.27 37.34 21.28
N SER A 689 -43.99 36.28 20.53
CA SER A 689 -44.82 35.83 19.41
C SER A 689 -46.12 35.16 19.84
N ASP A 690 -46.27 34.83 21.12
CA ASP A 690 -47.50 34.26 21.69
C ASP A 690 -48.50 35.37 22.10
N GLY A 691 -48.12 36.64 21.89
CA GLY A 691 -48.95 37.82 22.13
C GLY A 691 -48.81 38.40 23.54
N ILE A 692 -47.86 37.92 24.34
CA ILE A 692 -47.57 38.45 25.67
C ILE A 692 -46.66 39.67 25.51
N SER A 693 -47.10 40.79 26.09
CA SER A 693 -46.33 42.03 26.16
C SER A 693 -46.22 42.47 27.60
N THR A 694 -45.00 42.59 28.11
CA THR A 694 -44.72 43.04 29.49
C THR A 694 -43.77 44.22 29.47
N THR A 695 -44.06 45.25 30.25
CA THR A 695 -43.19 46.41 30.40
C THR A 695 -42.45 46.33 31.73
N TRP A 696 -41.13 46.43 31.67
CA TRP A 696 -40.23 46.31 32.80
C TRP A 696 -39.52 47.62 33.08
N LEU A 697 -39.45 47.98 34.36
CA LEU A 697 -38.57 49.01 34.86
C LEU A 697 -37.26 48.36 35.31
N VAL A 698 -36.19 48.61 34.56
CA VAL A 698 -34.87 48.02 34.83
C VAL A 698 -33.96 49.06 35.46
N CYS A 699 -33.41 48.74 36.63
CA CYS A 699 -32.45 49.56 37.36
C CYS A 699 -31.11 48.85 37.41
N ASN A 700 -30.07 49.47 36.82
CA ASN A 700 -28.70 48.99 36.90
C ASN A 700 -27.86 49.95 37.74
N ARG A 701 -26.98 49.37 38.56
CA ARG A 701 -26.11 50.13 39.46
C ARG A 701 -24.69 49.58 39.46
N SER A 702 -23.71 50.47 39.59
CA SER A 702 -22.31 50.13 39.84
C SER A 702 -21.77 50.86 41.07
N GLY A 703 -20.75 50.29 41.70
CA GLY A 703 -20.05 50.87 42.85
C GLY A 703 -20.83 50.80 44.17
N PHE A 704 -20.14 51.09 45.27
CA PHE A 704 -20.71 51.07 46.62
C PHE A 704 -21.11 52.47 47.05
N SER A 705 -22.35 52.69 47.50
CA SER A 705 -22.77 53.99 48.07
C SER A 705 -22.00 54.38 49.32
N ASP A 706 -21.54 53.38 50.06
CA ASP A 706 -20.93 53.54 51.37
C ASP A 706 -19.79 52.53 51.47
N MET A 707 -18.57 53.01 51.25
CA MET A 707 -17.37 52.17 51.26
C MET A 707 -17.02 51.69 52.67
N GLU A 708 -17.48 52.39 53.72
CA GLU A 708 -17.19 52.02 55.11
C GLU A 708 -17.97 50.78 55.54
N LYS A 709 -19.09 50.48 54.86
CA LYS A 709 -19.88 49.25 55.06
C LYS A 709 -19.36 48.04 54.28
N VAL A 710 -18.42 48.23 53.35
CA VAL A 710 -17.80 47.12 52.62
C VAL A 710 -16.82 46.44 53.55
N SER A 711 -16.93 45.11 53.71
CA SER A 711 -16.06 44.39 54.63
C SER A 711 -14.59 44.56 54.22
N LYS A 712 -13.71 44.72 55.22
CA LYS A 712 -12.26 44.82 55.00
C LYS A 712 -11.70 43.63 54.23
N SER A 713 -12.31 42.44 54.39
CA SER A 713 -11.97 41.22 53.65
C SER A 713 -12.25 41.32 52.14
N VAL A 714 -13.33 41.96 51.72
CA VAL A 714 -13.65 42.17 50.29
C VAL A 714 -12.70 43.18 49.67
N ILE A 715 -12.39 44.25 50.40
CA ILE A 715 -11.42 45.27 49.94
C ILE A 715 -10.03 44.65 49.81
N SER A 716 -9.57 43.86 50.79
CA SER A 716 -8.28 43.18 50.72
C SER A 716 -8.23 42.13 49.62
N ALA A 717 -9.28 41.31 49.48
CA ALA A 717 -9.35 40.27 48.47
C ALA A 717 -9.36 40.85 47.04
N HIS A 718 -10.08 41.95 46.80
CA HIS A 718 -10.02 42.63 45.51
C HIS A 718 -8.65 43.27 45.24
N LYS A 719 -8.02 43.87 46.27
CA LYS A 719 -6.69 44.47 46.15
C LYS A 719 -5.59 43.44 45.87
N ASN A 720 -5.73 42.24 46.43
CA ASN A 720 -4.83 41.11 46.22
C ASN A 720 -5.14 40.31 44.95
N GLU A 721 -6.14 40.73 44.17
CA GLU A 721 -6.66 40.00 42.99
C GLU A 721 -7.25 38.61 43.31
N ASP A 722 -7.52 38.32 44.59
CA ASP A 722 -8.23 37.11 45.04
C ASP A 722 -9.70 37.10 44.57
N ILE A 723 -10.29 38.29 44.36
CA ILE A 723 -11.65 38.49 43.82
C ILE A 723 -11.60 39.48 42.65
N THR A 724 -11.89 38.99 41.44
CA THR A 724 -11.94 39.78 40.20
C THR A 724 -13.32 40.37 39.89
N LEU A 725 -14.28 40.24 40.81
CA LEU A 725 -15.67 40.67 40.61
C LEU A 725 -15.80 42.20 40.62
N PHE A 726 -16.45 42.74 39.58
CA PHE A 726 -16.81 44.16 39.50
C PHE A 726 -18.14 44.42 40.24
N PRO A 727 -18.25 45.42 41.15
CA PRO A 727 -19.45 45.68 41.93
C PRO A 727 -20.56 46.28 41.06
N ARG A 728 -21.30 45.41 40.37
CA ARG A 728 -22.45 45.73 39.53
C ARG A 728 -23.63 44.89 39.95
N GLY A 729 -24.80 45.51 40.00
CA GLY A 729 -26.07 44.84 40.25
C GLY A 729 -27.16 45.38 39.32
N GLY A 730 -28.14 44.55 39.05
CA GLY A 730 -29.33 44.90 38.27
C GLY A 730 -30.59 44.34 38.94
N VAL A 731 -31.66 45.12 38.94
CA VAL A 731 -32.99 44.67 39.37
C VAL A 731 -34.00 45.10 38.30
N ALA A 732 -34.91 44.20 37.95
CA ALA A 732 -36.03 44.48 37.07
C ALA A 732 -37.33 44.29 37.84
N ALA A 733 -38.28 45.21 37.66
CA ALA A 733 -39.62 45.11 38.20
C ALA A 733 -40.64 45.22 37.06
N CYS A 734 -41.59 44.28 37.01
CA CYS A 734 -42.67 44.32 36.02
C CYS A 734 -43.63 45.47 36.38
N ALA A 735 -43.84 46.38 35.44
CA ALA A 735 -44.67 47.57 35.61
C ALA A 735 -46.09 47.41 35.04
N SER A 736 -46.25 46.61 33.97
CA SER A 736 -47.54 46.28 33.35
C SER A 736 -47.45 45.08 32.43
#